data_AF-A0A0J1B6S1-F1
#
_entry.id   AF-A0A0J1B6S1-F1
#
_cell.length_a   1.000
_cell.length_b   1.000
_cell.length_c   1.000
_cell.angle_alpha   90.00
_cell.angle_beta   90.00
_cell.angle_gamma   90.00
#
_symmetry.space_group_name_H-M   'P 1'
#
loop_
_entity.id
_entity.type
_entity.pdbx_description
1 polymer ?
#
loop_
_entity_poly.entity_id
_entity_poly.type
_entity_poly.pdbx_seq_one_letter_code
_entity_poly.pdbx_strand_id
1 'polypeptide(L)'
;MGDNSQPVQAAPPPPRNLRSPLDSYAPSRREPLLPSSLSPRQARASYWTLLWFPVVIILCVLFTEYAWPTLEFPMPPDERPSSPARPSASVDGSSPLDSILWKRCIDLLPVPKGVYAGRLDRLVAQLNKAHPAVWVAEPGASVEYLLGAFGAGSWSPSERPFLVAVASTNNKPEVIILTPRFEEARARQREISGEVNVRWLPWAESESPYAVLMRDVGRDRALIVDGAVRTFISDGLRTASHSKDADTSKVVAAVRALREIKEEREIELMRCANAFTLHAIRQTRAKMHIGISESATRTILYDEMKYLGLGDYGALVLFGENAALPHGSGTDRFLQADELVLIDAGGKWGGYVSDITRTFALPGSAISDEHREVWEIVRRAQLAPASLLRLLELADRPQYSWLDDRARETIKKGMAAHGVPPARDPDYTTFTHRLGHGIGLEGHESPYAVQGDAGDRLVLPGHTLTFEPGVYIPKGSEVGDKDVRGLGVRLEDVVVIREDGQGRLRAEWLTGPYSPAQPSTNKTNTNTSGETVSFMLAMHEAGVRLPSSVQLASMAANDGRGVTSYTYNADGSVTHKRGSGRLDAPLSVEEAGDEVWRTAAGTEAYLVRKLAHHEYTNAALDAAQARADEEGMPRIAIPKMLGQMLAILAKSMRAERVLEIGTLAGISTHYLATALPAHGQIDTIEASPAHAKVAQANFLAMDTCPFPTTHVGKALKLLRDPAGPFKDPPGTMEGMPEPGYDLAFVDANKDEYFEYFQECLRLVRKGGVMVFDNAIRNGRIAVPDGTKVDPDCSGLRKMYDWIEKDGGKTVLASAIQTVGDKSWDGFAIVYKL
;
A
#
# COMPACT_ATOMS: atom_id res chain seq x y z
N MET A 1 -79.49 -56.57 1.84
CA MET A 1 -79.07 -57.69 2.69
C MET A 1 -77.61 -57.50 3.00
N GLY A 2 -77.26 -57.40 4.30
CA GLY A 2 -75.90 -57.23 4.85
C GLY A 2 -75.32 -55.81 4.64
N ASP A 3 -74.86 -55.05 5.63
CA ASP A 3 -74.45 -55.41 6.99
C ASP A 3 -74.55 -54.21 7.95
N ASN A 4 -74.84 -54.54 9.21
CA ASN A 4 -74.93 -53.74 10.43
C ASN A 4 -73.50 -53.34 10.90
N SER A 5 -73.18 -52.42 11.81
CA SER A 5 -73.87 -51.61 12.84
C SER A 5 -72.85 -50.61 13.44
N GLN A 6 -73.30 -49.40 13.77
CA GLN A 6 -72.64 -48.36 14.60
C GLN A 6 -72.73 -48.66 16.13
N PRO A 7 -72.03 -47.96 17.08
CA PRO A 7 -72.40 -46.59 17.59
C PRO A 7 -71.22 -45.61 17.90
N VAL A 8 -71.27 -44.29 17.58
CA VAL A 8 -71.82 -43.06 18.25
C VAL A 8 -71.12 -42.70 19.61
N GLN A 9 -70.56 -41.51 19.94
CA GLN A 9 -71.09 -40.10 20.08
C GLN A 9 -69.93 -39.05 20.17
N ALA A 10 -69.88 -37.95 19.39
CA ALA A 10 -70.49 -36.59 19.47
C ALA A 10 -69.70 -35.57 20.36
N ALA A 11 -68.90 -34.60 19.85
CA ALA A 11 -69.12 -33.26 19.20
C ALA A 11 -69.07 -32.05 20.18
N PRO A 12 -68.42 -30.90 19.84
CA PRO A 12 -69.15 -29.71 19.33
C PRO A 12 -68.27 -28.76 18.42
N PRO A 13 -68.65 -27.48 18.11
CA PRO A 13 -69.46 -26.98 16.99
C PRO A 13 -68.67 -25.99 16.05
N PRO A 14 -69.29 -25.24 15.09
CA PRO A 14 -68.73 -24.98 13.75
C PRO A 14 -67.86 -23.72 13.59
N PRO A 15 -67.12 -23.57 12.47
CA PRO A 15 -66.37 -22.36 12.15
C PRO A 15 -67.26 -21.28 11.50
N ARG A 16 -67.18 -20.04 12.00
CA ARG A 16 -67.78 -18.86 11.38
C ARG A 16 -66.83 -18.26 10.33
N ASN A 17 -67.32 -18.19 9.10
CA ASN A 17 -66.84 -17.31 8.03
C ASN A 17 -66.94 -15.83 8.44
N LEU A 18 -66.04 -14.97 7.92
CA LEU A 18 -66.41 -13.71 7.26
C LEU A 18 -65.21 -13.10 6.51
N ARG A 19 -65.54 -12.44 5.40
CA ARG A 19 -64.70 -11.96 4.30
C ARG A 19 -63.91 -10.67 4.63
N SER A 20 -62.89 -10.42 3.82
CA SER A 20 -62.08 -9.20 3.65
C SER A 20 -62.92 -7.97 3.23
N PRO A 21 -62.42 -6.69 3.23
CA PRO A 21 -61.47 -6.20 2.20
C PRO A 21 -60.58 -4.96 2.55
N LEU A 22 -59.56 -4.74 1.69
CA LEU A 22 -59.00 -3.50 1.12
C LEU A 22 -58.92 -2.15 1.89
N ASP A 23 -57.80 -1.47 1.59
CA ASP A 23 -57.56 -0.02 1.45
C ASP A 23 -56.97 0.83 2.58
N SER A 24 -56.07 1.71 2.12
CA SER A 24 -55.60 2.99 2.66
C SER A 24 -54.41 3.02 3.62
N TYR A 25 -53.25 3.46 3.12
CA TYR A 25 -52.30 4.27 3.91
C TYR A 25 -51.55 5.26 3.00
N ALA A 26 -51.87 6.54 3.19
CA ALA A 26 -51.08 7.71 2.82
C ALA A 26 -51.19 8.73 3.99
N PRO A 27 -50.22 9.66 4.15
CA PRO A 27 -49.73 10.11 5.45
C PRO A 27 -50.41 11.40 5.95
N SER A 28 -50.39 11.65 7.28
CA SER A 28 -50.82 12.92 7.86
C SER A 28 -49.72 13.61 8.69
N ARG A 29 -49.65 14.93 8.47
CA ARG A 29 -48.72 15.93 9.02
C ARG A 29 -49.05 16.29 10.47
N ARG A 30 -48.04 16.65 11.29
CA ARG A 30 -48.13 17.76 12.27
C ARG A 30 -46.78 18.46 12.46
N GLU A 31 -46.87 19.77 12.62
CA GLU A 31 -45.84 20.82 12.67
C GLU A 31 -45.05 20.88 14.01
N PRO A 32 -43.90 21.61 14.05
CA PRO A 32 -43.09 21.79 15.25
C PRO A 32 -43.54 22.99 16.10
N LEU A 33 -43.53 22.83 17.43
CA LEU A 33 -43.73 23.91 18.41
C LEU A 33 -42.38 24.54 18.82
N LEU A 34 -42.29 25.86 18.70
CA LEU A 34 -41.24 26.75 19.23
C LEU A 34 -41.63 27.30 20.65
N PRO A 35 -40.74 27.99 21.38
CA PRO A 35 -40.43 27.75 22.80
C PRO A 35 -41.10 28.71 23.79
N SER A 36 -41.09 28.37 25.09
CA SER A 36 -41.43 29.29 26.18
C SER A 36 -40.19 29.79 26.96
N SER A 37 -39.96 31.11 26.83
CA SER A 37 -39.37 32.08 27.78
C SER A 37 -38.01 31.81 28.45
N LEU A 38 -36.99 32.59 28.03
CA LEU A 38 -35.75 32.85 28.78
C LEU A 38 -35.97 33.92 29.86
N SER A 39 -35.25 33.81 30.99
CA SER A 39 -35.38 34.72 32.14
C SER A 39 -34.55 36.02 32.00
N PRO A 40 -34.92 37.13 32.68
CA PRO A 40 -34.24 38.44 32.60
C PRO A 40 -32.76 38.46 33.01
N ARG A 41 -32.23 37.38 33.60
CA ARG A 41 -30.80 37.26 33.96
C ARG A 41 -29.91 36.82 32.79
N GLN A 42 -30.45 36.16 31.77
CA GLN A 42 -29.67 35.71 30.61
C GLN A 42 -29.52 36.79 29.52
N ALA A 43 -30.39 37.80 29.48
CA ALA A 43 -30.29 38.91 28.54
C ALA A 43 -29.18 39.94 28.87
N ARG A 44 -28.62 39.93 30.09
CA ARG A 44 -27.55 40.85 30.51
C ARG A 44 -26.14 40.37 30.21
N ALA A 45 -25.93 39.07 29.99
CA ALA A 45 -24.61 38.52 29.66
C ALA A 45 -24.23 38.67 28.17
N SER A 46 -25.22 38.84 27.28
CA SER A 46 -25.01 38.94 25.84
C SER A 46 -24.73 40.36 25.33
N TYR A 47 -24.83 41.38 26.19
CA TYR A 47 -24.59 42.78 25.82
C TYR A 47 -23.13 43.23 25.96
N TRP A 48 -22.32 42.53 26.78
CA TRP A 48 -20.91 42.87 26.99
C TRP A 48 -19.96 42.20 25.98
N THR A 49 -20.32 41.03 25.46
CA THR A 49 -19.53 40.28 24.48
C THR A 49 -19.58 40.89 23.07
N LEU A 50 -20.66 41.58 22.71
CA LEU A 50 -20.83 42.18 21.38
C LEU A 50 -20.15 43.55 21.21
N LEU A 51 -19.73 44.20 22.30
CA LEU A 51 -19.04 45.51 22.26
C LEU A 51 -17.51 45.41 22.27
N TRP A 52 -16.94 44.31 22.76
CA TRP A 52 -15.47 44.15 22.89
C TRP A 52 -14.79 43.47 21.71
N PHE A 53 -15.52 42.66 20.95
CA PHE A 53 -14.95 41.90 19.83
C PHE A 53 -14.37 42.78 18.70
N PRO A 54 -14.97 43.94 18.33
CA PRO A 54 -14.39 44.81 17.31
C PRO A 54 -13.13 45.56 17.79
N VAL A 55 -13.03 45.86 19.09
CA VAL A 55 -11.93 46.66 19.66
C VAL A 55 -10.63 45.85 19.71
N VAL A 56 -10.71 44.55 20.00
CA VAL A 56 -9.55 43.66 20.04
C VAL A 56 -8.97 43.44 18.65
N ILE A 57 -9.82 43.32 17.62
CA ILE A 57 -9.35 43.15 16.23
C ILE A 57 -8.63 44.42 15.73
N ILE A 58 -9.14 45.61 16.07
CA ILE A 58 -8.49 46.87 15.68
C ILE A 58 -7.13 47.05 16.39
N LEU A 59 -7.00 46.63 17.65
CA LEU A 59 -5.72 46.66 18.37
C LEU A 59 -4.71 45.64 17.83
N CYS A 60 -5.16 44.46 17.39
CA CYS A 60 -4.29 43.45 16.77
C CYS A 60 -3.76 43.86 15.39
N VAL A 61 -4.57 44.57 14.58
CA VAL A 61 -4.14 45.06 13.25
C VAL A 61 -3.16 46.24 13.35
N LEU A 62 -3.28 47.08 14.38
CA LEU A 62 -2.35 48.20 14.60
C LEU A 62 -0.99 47.76 15.16
N PHE A 63 -0.89 46.58 15.80
CA PHE A 63 0.36 46.08 16.38
C PHE A 63 1.26 45.38 15.35
N THR A 64 0.71 44.86 14.25
CA THR A 64 1.48 44.16 13.20
C THR A 64 2.11 45.09 12.17
N GLU A 65 1.70 46.36 12.08
CA GLU A 65 2.23 47.29 11.06
C GLU A 65 3.27 48.31 11.57
N TYR A 66 3.52 48.46 12.89
CA TYR A 66 4.32 49.60 13.39
C TYR A 66 5.42 49.31 14.41
N ALA A 67 5.85 48.05 14.62
CA ALA A 67 6.92 47.76 15.57
C ALA A 67 7.92 46.71 15.07
N TRP A 68 8.86 47.11 14.20
CA TRP A 68 10.31 46.88 14.39
C TRP A 68 11.15 47.55 13.29
N PRO A 69 12.01 48.54 13.62
CA PRO A 69 13.22 48.79 12.86
C PRO A 69 14.49 48.55 13.69
N THR A 70 15.49 48.01 13.00
CA THR A 70 16.95 48.16 13.19
C THR A 70 17.57 47.81 14.54
N LEU A 71 18.36 46.73 14.57
CA LEU A 71 19.53 46.60 15.45
C LEU A 71 20.59 45.73 14.74
N GLU A 72 21.59 46.39 14.15
CA GLU A 72 22.86 45.82 13.70
C GLU A 72 23.85 45.77 14.87
N PHE A 73 24.67 44.72 14.96
CA PHE A 73 25.90 44.67 15.76
C PHE A 73 26.93 43.72 15.11
N PRO A 74 28.24 43.86 15.38
CA PRO A 74 29.30 43.82 14.38
C PRO A 74 30.17 42.56 14.44
N MET A 75 30.73 42.18 13.29
CA MET A 75 31.69 41.08 13.14
C MET A 75 33.16 41.57 13.31
N PRO A 76 34.06 40.79 13.92
CA PRO A 76 35.51 41.03 13.86
C PRO A 76 36.16 40.42 12.60
N PRO A 77 37.40 40.83 12.25
CA PRO A 77 37.91 40.80 10.87
C PRO A 77 38.67 39.53 10.46
N ASP A 78 38.75 39.37 9.13
CA ASP A 78 39.48 38.42 8.29
C ASP A 78 40.89 38.00 8.77
N GLU A 79 41.19 36.71 8.60
CA GLU A 79 42.48 36.25 8.06
C GLU A 79 42.24 35.18 6.97
N ARG A 80 42.60 35.48 5.73
CA ARG A 80 42.78 34.50 4.63
C ARG A 80 44.27 34.20 4.47
N PRO A 81 44.62 33.04 3.89
CA PRO A 81 45.08 33.14 2.50
C PRO A 81 44.66 32.00 1.54
N SER A 82 44.49 32.43 0.28
CA SER A 82 44.67 31.74 -1.02
C SER A 82 43.81 30.52 -1.40
N SER A 83 42.88 30.74 -2.33
CA SER A 83 42.36 29.72 -3.28
C SER A 83 43.43 29.36 -4.34
N PRO A 84 43.32 28.16 -4.95
CA PRO A 84 42.72 28.16 -6.29
C PRO A 84 41.74 27.00 -6.58
N ALA A 85 40.84 27.30 -7.55
CA ALA A 85 40.04 26.41 -8.41
C ALA A 85 38.80 25.69 -7.83
N ARG A 86 37.61 26.24 -8.12
CA ARG A 86 36.37 25.49 -8.35
C ARG A 86 36.47 24.80 -9.72
N PRO A 87 35.98 23.55 -9.89
CA PRO A 87 34.54 23.31 -9.81
C PRO A 87 34.15 22.01 -9.10
N SER A 88 33.24 22.11 -8.14
CA SER A 88 32.32 21.00 -7.86
C SER A 88 30.99 21.59 -7.40
N ALA A 89 29.96 21.42 -8.22
CA ALA A 89 28.62 21.31 -7.69
C ALA A 89 28.62 20.01 -6.88
N SER A 90 28.66 20.13 -5.56
CA SER A 90 28.39 19.02 -4.66
C SER A 90 26.97 18.55 -4.94
N VAL A 91 26.84 17.41 -5.64
CA VAL A 91 25.60 16.66 -5.73
C VAL A 91 25.41 15.99 -4.37
N ASP A 92 24.88 16.75 -3.42
CA ASP A 92 24.47 16.20 -2.14
C ASP A 92 23.13 15.47 -2.35
N GLY A 93 23.19 14.14 -2.36
CA GLY A 93 22.08 13.22 -2.66
C GLY A 93 21.00 13.15 -1.57
N SER A 94 21.08 14.03 -0.56
CA SER A 94 20.16 14.15 0.58
C SER A 94 19.15 15.29 0.44
N SER A 95 19.18 16.04 -0.67
CA SER A 95 18.31 17.21 -0.84
C SER A 95 16.82 16.81 -0.77
N PRO A 96 16.00 17.48 0.05
CA PRO A 96 14.57 17.25 0.08
C PRO A 96 13.97 17.43 -1.31
N LEU A 97 12.92 16.67 -1.62
CA LEU A 97 12.19 16.81 -2.87
C LEU A 97 11.80 18.28 -3.07
N ASP A 98 12.17 18.82 -4.23
CA ASP A 98 11.92 20.23 -4.56
C ASP A 98 10.43 20.55 -4.38
N SER A 99 10.12 21.51 -3.50
CA SER A 99 8.75 21.97 -3.23
C SER A 99 8.00 22.38 -4.50
N ILE A 100 8.72 22.85 -5.53
CA ILE A 100 8.16 23.22 -6.84
C ILE A 100 7.69 21.97 -7.58
N LEU A 101 8.51 20.91 -7.60
CA LEU A 101 8.15 19.63 -8.21
C LEU A 101 6.94 19.01 -7.52
N TRP A 102 6.95 19.00 -6.18
CA TRP A 102 5.84 18.45 -5.39
C TRP A 102 4.51 19.17 -5.69
N LYS A 103 4.51 20.50 -5.63
CA LYS A 103 3.31 21.32 -5.93
C LYS A 103 2.79 21.03 -7.34
N ARG A 104 3.69 21.00 -8.32
CA ARG A 104 3.33 20.73 -9.72
C ARG A 104 2.72 19.34 -9.89
N CYS A 105 3.26 18.32 -9.23
CA CYS A 105 2.74 16.96 -9.30
C CYS A 105 1.34 16.85 -8.69
N ILE A 106 1.05 17.60 -7.62
CA ILE A 106 -0.30 17.72 -7.04
C ILE A 106 -1.24 18.44 -8.00
N ASP A 107 -0.81 19.56 -8.59
CA ASP A 107 -1.61 20.35 -9.53
C ASP A 107 -2.00 19.55 -10.80
N LEU A 108 -1.26 18.47 -11.11
CA LEU A 108 -1.56 17.56 -12.21
C LEU A 108 -2.64 16.52 -11.88
N LEU A 109 -2.92 16.22 -10.60
CA LEU A 109 -3.87 15.16 -10.21
C LEU A 109 -5.31 15.42 -10.69
N PRO A 110 -5.87 16.64 -10.56
CA PRO A 110 -7.17 16.94 -11.13
C PRO A 110 -7.16 16.71 -12.65
N VAL A 111 -8.14 15.95 -13.14
CA VAL A 111 -8.27 15.69 -14.59
C VAL A 111 -8.99 16.87 -15.23
N PRO A 112 -8.40 17.54 -16.24
CA PRO A 112 -9.08 18.60 -16.97
C PRO A 112 -10.37 18.13 -17.62
N LYS A 113 -11.34 19.06 -17.73
CA LYS A 113 -12.56 18.87 -18.52
C LYS A 113 -12.21 18.52 -19.97
N GLY A 114 -12.95 17.59 -20.56
CA GLY A 114 -12.82 17.15 -21.96
C GLY A 114 -11.85 16.01 -22.21
N VAL A 115 -10.99 15.61 -21.25
CA VAL A 115 -9.96 14.56 -21.47
C VAL A 115 -10.60 13.23 -21.87
N TYR A 116 -11.55 12.74 -21.08
CA TYR A 116 -12.22 11.46 -21.35
C TYR A 116 -13.12 11.52 -22.59
N ALA A 117 -13.82 12.64 -22.80
CA ALA A 117 -14.61 12.86 -24.01
C ALA A 117 -13.73 12.79 -25.27
N GLY A 118 -12.58 13.47 -25.27
CA GLY A 118 -11.62 13.44 -26.40
C GLY A 118 -11.03 12.05 -26.64
N ARG A 119 -10.75 11.27 -25.60
CA ARG A 119 -10.29 9.88 -25.71
C ARG A 119 -11.36 8.99 -26.35
N LEU A 120 -12.62 9.13 -25.94
CA LEU A 120 -13.75 8.42 -26.53
C LEU A 120 -13.97 8.81 -28.00
N ASP A 121 -13.83 10.09 -28.35
CA ASP A 121 -13.92 10.57 -29.75
C ASP A 121 -12.83 9.94 -30.62
N ARG A 122 -11.59 9.82 -30.12
CA ARG A 122 -10.50 9.13 -30.82
C ARG A 122 -10.76 7.64 -31.00
N LEU A 123 -11.32 6.98 -29.98
CA LEU A 123 -11.75 5.58 -30.09
C LEU A 123 -12.81 5.42 -31.18
N VAL A 124 -13.87 6.22 -31.15
CA VAL A 124 -14.94 6.22 -32.16
C VAL A 124 -14.39 6.50 -33.56
N ALA A 125 -13.43 7.41 -33.71
CA ALA A 125 -12.77 7.66 -34.98
C ALA A 125 -12.03 6.44 -35.53
N GLN A 126 -11.47 5.57 -34.67
CA GLN A 126 -10.90 4.29 -35.13
C GLN A 126 -11.99 3.26 -35.44
N LEU A 127 -13.02 3.16 -34.61
CA LEU A 127 -14.13 2.23 -34.82
C LEU A 127 -14.87 2.50 -36.13
N ASN A 128 -15.05 3.77 -36.51
CA ASN A 128 -15.68 4.17 -37.77
C ASN A 128 -14.87 3.81 -39.03
N LYS A 129 -13.58 3.45 -38.90
CA LYS A 129 -12.77 2.95 -40.04
C LYS A 129 -13.11 1.51 -40.40
N ALA A 130 -13.71 0.76 -39.48
CA ALA A 130 -14.37 -0.49 -39.79
C ALA A 130 -15.88 -0.24 -39.96
N HIS A 131 -16.55 -1.09 -40.75
CA HIS A 131 -18.01 -1.22 -40.72
C HIS A 131 -18.53 -1.17 -39.28
N PRO A 132 -19.74 -0.61 -39.00
CA PRO A 132 -20.15 -0.19 -37.66
C PRO A 132 -19.64 -1.14 -36.58
N ALA A 133 -18.63 -0.70 -35.83
CA ALA A 133 -17.91 -1.53 -34.88
C ALA A 133 -18.32 -1.20 -33.44
N VAL A 134 -18.15 -2.19 -32.57
CA VAL A 134 -18.28 -2.02 -31.12
C VAL A 134 -16.99 -2.49 -30.47
N TRP A 135 -16.42 -1.63 -29.62
CA TRP A 135 -15.31 -2.00 -28.76
C TRP A 135 -15.85 -2.52 -27.42
N VAL A 136 -15.29 -3.61 -26.91
CA VAL A 136 -15.71 -4.21 -25.63
C VAL A 136 -14.50 -4.54 -24.77
N ALA A 137 -14.54 -4.16 -23.50
CA ALA A 137 -13.51 -4.45 -22.51
C ALA A 137 -14.08 -4.85 -21.16
N GLU A 138 -13.26 -5.53 -20.37
CA GLU A 138 -13.48 -5.71 -18.93
C GLU A 138 -12.90 -4.51 -18.16
N PRO A 139 -13.31 -4.27 -16.89
CA PRO A 139 -12.62 -3.35 -15.98
C PRO A 139 -11.11 -3.56 -15.97
N GLY A 140 -10.37 -2.46 -16.09
CA GLY A 140 -8.92 -2.46 -16.29
C GLY A 140 -8.42 -1.15 -16.88
N ALA A 141 -7.15 -1.11 -17.26
CA ALA A 141 -6.48 0.12 -17.67
C ALA A 141 -7.07 0.76 -18.94
N SER A 142 -7.60 -0.03 -19.89
CA SER A 142 -8.29 0.53 -21.07
C SER A 142 -9.59 1.27 -20.69
N VAL A 143 -10.35 0.73 -19.73
CA VAL A 143 -11.58 1.38 -19.26
C VAL A 143 -11.24 2.61 -18.40
N GLU A 144 -10.22 2.51 -17.55
CA GLU A 144 -9.71 3.64 -16.78
C GLU A 144 -9.22 4.78 -17.68
N TYR A 145 -8.48 4.45 -18.75
CA TYR A 145 -8.04 5.41 -19.75
C TYR A 145 -9.22 6.18 -20.37
N LEU A 146 -10.29 5.47 -20.75
CA LEU A 146 -11.42 6.05 -21.48
C LEU A 146 -12.42 6.78 -20.57
N LEU A 147 -12.64 6.29 -19.34
CA LEU A 147 -13.74 6.74 -18.48
C LEU A 147 -13.28 7.38 -17.16
N GLY A 148 -12.02 7.16 -16.75
CA GLY A 148 -11.52 7.54 -15.43
C GLY A 148 -12.06 6.69 -14.29
N ALA A 149 -12.69 5.56 -14.61
CA ALA A 149 -13.37 4.68 -13.68
C ALA A 149 -13.12 3.22 -14.03
N PHE A 150 -13.45 2.30 -13.10
CA PHE A 150 -13.34 0.85 -13.29
C PHE A 150 -11.93 0.38 -13.70
N GLY A 151 -10.89 1.06 -13.21
CA GLY A 151 -9.53 0.54 -13.23
C GLY A 151 -9.38 -0.70 -12.34
N ALA A 152 -8.29 -1.46 -12.50
CA ALA A 152 -8.10 -2.77 -11.86
C ALA A 152 -8.20 -2.72 -10.32
N GLY A 153 -7.77 -1.63 -9.68
CA GLY A 153 -7.89 -1.43 -8.22
C GLY A 153 -9.29 -1.02 -7.75
N SER A 154 -10.19 -0.63 -8.66
CA SER A 154 -11.53 -0.12 -8.32
C SER A 154 -12.66 -1.13 -8.55
N TRP A 155 -12.46 -2.09 -9.46
CA TRP A 155 -13.41 -3.17 -9.73
C TRP A 155 -12.69 -4.42 -10.23
N SER A 156 -12.66 -5.46 -9.40
CA SER A 156 -11.98 -6.72 -9.74
C SER A 156 -12.83 -7.59 -10.67
N PRO A 157 -12.24 -8.19 -11.73
CA PRO A 157 -12.93 -9.17 -12.55
C PRO A 157 -13.36 -10.40 -11.74
N SER A 158 -14.56 -10.94 -12.02
CA SER A 158 -15.07 -12.20 -11.45
C SER A 158 -15.57 -13.13 -12.55
N GLU A 159 -16.16 -14.28 -12.22
CA GLU A 159 -16.83 -15.14 -13.21
C GLU A 159 -18.03 -14.46 -13.88
N ARG A 160 -18.61 -13.42 -13.24
CA ARG A 160 -19.76 -12.67 -13.74
C ARG A 160 -19.29 -11.53 -14.66
N PRO A 161 -19.72 -11.50 -15.94
CA PRO A 161 -19.33 -10.43 -16.85
C PRO A 161 -19.81 -9.06 -16.38
N PHE A 162 -18.83 -8.18 -16.17
CA PHE A 162 -19.01 -6.73 -16.11
C PHE A 162 -18.23 -6.17 -17.29
N LEU A 163 -18.91 -5.58 -18.27
CA LEU A 163 -18.29 -5.17 -19.53
C LEU A 163 -18.60 -3.71 -19.83
N VAL A 164 -17.60 -3.01 -20.35
CA VAL A 164 -17.77 -1.69 -20.95
C VAL A 164 -17.73 -1.86 -22.45
N ALA A 165 -18.80 -1.46 -23.12
CA ALA A 165 -18.87 -1.39 -24.57
C ALA A 165 -18.92 0.06 -25.04
N VAL A 166 -18.19 0.37 -26.10
CA VAL A 166 -18.23 1.67 -26.77
C VAL A 166 -18.63 1.47 -28.22
N ALA A 167 -19.75 2.07 -28.57
CA ALA A 167 -20.32 2.07 -29.91
C ALA A 167 -20.23 3.48 -30.52
N SER A 168 -20.31 3.55 -31.85
CA SER A 168 -20.48 4.81 -32.59
C SER A 168 -21.94 4.96 -33.03
N THR A 169 -22.57 6.07 -32.64
CA THR A 169 -23.92 6.46 -33.10
C THR A 169 -23.86 7.92 -33.57
N ASN A 170 -24.09 8.17 -34.86
CA ASN A 170 -23.94 9.49 -35.49
C ASN A 170 -22.57 10.16 -35.23
N ASN A 171 -21.49 9.38 -35.32
CA ASN A 171 -20.11 9.79 -35.00
C ASN A 171 -19.89 10.28 -33.57
N LYS A 172 -20.77 9.92 -32.63
CA LYS A 172 -20.60 10.20 -31.21
C LYS A 172 -20.42 8.89 -30.42
N PRO A 173 -19.63 8.92 -29.33
CA PRO A 173 -19.47 7.77 -28.46
C PRO A 173 -20.76 7.47 -27.71
N GLU A 174 -21.17 6.20 -27.77
CA GLU A 174 -22.19 5.63 -26.91
C GLU A 174 -21.52 4.63 -25.97
N VAL A 175 -21.43 4.99 -24.68
CA VAL A 175 -20.81 4.14 -23.65
C VAL A 175 -21.90 3.33 -22.96
N ILE A 176 -21.70 2.01 -22.93
CA ILE A 176 -22.65 1.05 -22.38
C ILE A 176 -21.94 0.23 -21.31
N ILE A 177 -22.49 0.21 -20.10
CA ILE A 177 -21.97 -0.62 -19.00
C ILE A 177 -22.93 -1.79 -18.78
N LEU A 178 -22.48 -2.98 -19.19
CA LEU A 178 -23.13 -4.24 -18.90
C LEU A 178 -22.73 -4.68 -17.48
N THR A 179 -23.70 -4.85 -16.60
CA THR A 179 -23.46 -5.22 -15.19
C THR A 179 -24.47 -6.27 -14.73
N PRO A 180 -24.10 -7.19 -13.82
CA PRO A 180 -25.11 -8.01 -13.14
C PRO A 180 -26.15 -7.10 -12.50
N ARG A 181 -27.43 -7.44 -12.63
CA ARG A 181 -28.55 -6.60 -12.15
C ARG A 181 -28.44 -6.27 -10.67
N PHE A 182 -27.97 -7.21 -9.85
CA PHE A 182 -27.79 -6.98 -8.41
C PHE A 182 -26.58 -6.08 -8.08
N GLU A 183 -25.65 -5.91 -9.01
CA GLU A 183 -24.44 -5.08 -8.86
C GLU A 183 -24.65 -3.63 -9.35
N GLU A 184 -25.74 -3.36 -10.06
CA GLU A 184 -25.97 -2.06 -10.70
C GLU A 184 -25.90 -0.89 -9.70
N ALA A 185 -26.49 -1.05 -8.52
CA ALA A 185 -26.46 -0.01 -7.49
C ALA A 185 -25.04 0.32 -7.02
N ARG A 186 -24.18 -0.71 -6.86
CA ARG A 186 -22.78 -0.53 -6.47
C ARG A 186 -21.95 0.05 -7.62
N ALA A 187 -22.22 -0.38 -8.85
CA ALA A 187 -21.51 0.10 -10.03
C ALA A 187 -21.78 1.59 -10.29
N ARG A 188 -23.03 2.05 -10.09
CA ARG A 188 -23.43 3.45 -10.24
C ARG A 188 -22.83 4.41 -9.20
N GLN A 189 -22.30 3.90 -8.10
CA GLN A 189 -21.59 4.71 -7.10
C GLN A 189 -20.18 5.10 -7.56
N ARG A 190 -19.68 4.53 -8.66
CA ARG A 190 -18.38 4.89 -9.23
C ARG A 190 -18.49 6.21 -9.97
N GLU A 191 -17.62 7.13 -9.62
CA GLU A 191 -17.52 8.42 -10.29
C GLU A 191 -16.99 8.21 -11.71
N ILE A 192 -17.87 8.41 -12.69
CA ILE A 192 -17.52 8.52 -14.11
C ILE A 192 -17.55 10.01 -14.44
N SER A 193 -16.67 10.47 -15.32
CA SER A 193 -16.69 11.86 -15.78
C SER A 193 -18.09 12.28 -16.25
N GLY A 194 -18.63 13.36 -15.68
CA GLY A 194 -19.98 13.84 -15.98
C GLY A 194 -20.21 14.32 -17.43
N GLU A 195 -19.14 14.38 -18.22
CA GLU A 195 -19.19 14.67 -19.67
C GLU A 195 -19.50 13.43 -20.52
N VAL A 196 -19.36 12.24 -19.94
CA VAL A 196 -19.60 10.97 -20.63
C VAL A 196 -21.01 10.48 -20.27
N ASN A 197 -21.89 10.42 -21.27
CA ASN A 197 -23.20 9.83 -21.08
C ASN A 197 -23.08 8.29 -21.11
N VAL A 198 -23.48 7.65 -20.01
CA VAL A 198 -23.39 6.20 -19.84
C VAL A 198 -24.78 5.58 -19.80
N ARG A 199 -24.99 4.60 -20.67
CA ARG A 199 -26.16 3.73 -20.65
C ARG A 199 -25.85 2.47 -19.85
N TRP A 200 -26.71 2.17 -18.88
CA TRP A 200 -26.55 1.00 -18.03
C TRP A 200 -27.41 -0.14 -18.55
N LEU A 201 -26.80 -1.31 -18.72
CA LEU A 201 -27.44 -2.50 -19.25
C LEU A 201 -27.36 -3.63 -18.21
N PRO A 202 -28.30 -3.69 -17.26
CA PRO A 202 -28.32 -4.75 -16.26
C PRO A 202 -28.79 -6.09 -16.85
N TRP A 203 -28.07 -7.18 -16.56
CA TRP A 203 -28.46 -8.54 -16.93
C TRP A 203 -28.83 -9.37 -15.69
N ALA A 204 -29.88 -10.20 -15.78
CA ALA A 204 -30.29 -11.08 -14.68
C ALA A 204 -29.41 -12.35 -14.63
N GLU A 205 -29.18 -12.92 -13.45
CA GLU A 205 -28.33 -14.13 -13.24
C GLU A 205 -28.69 -15.32 -14.17
N SER A 206 -29.94 -15.44 -14.60
CA SER A 206 -30.41 -16.49 -15.51
C SER A 206 -30.22 -16.19 -17.01
N GLU A 207 -29.80 -14.98 -17.37
CA GLU A 207 -29.60 -14.56 -18.76
C GLU A 207 -28.16 -14.78 -19.21
N SER A 208 -27.96 -14.91 -20.52
CA SER A 208 -26.61 -14.80 -21.09
C SER A 208 -26.20 -13.33 -21.19
N PRO A 209 -25.21 -12.85 -20.42
CA PRO A 209 -24.74 -11.46 -20.49
C PRO A 209 -24.27 -11.08 -21.90
N TYR A 210 -23.62 -12.01 -22.60
CA TYR A 210 -23.13 -11.80 -23.96
C TYR A 210 -24.28 -11.61 -24.95
N ALA A 211 -25.35 -12.42 -24.83
CA ALA A 211 -26.53 -12.27 -25.68
C ALA A 211 -27.31 -10.99 -25.39
N VAL A 212 -27.35 -10.56 -24.11
CA VAL A 212 -27.92 -9.28 -23.70
C VAL A 212 -27.15 -8.13 -24.36
N LEU A 213 -25.82 -8.10 -24.24
CA LEU A 213 -25.00 -7.06 -24.84
C LEU A 213 -25.13 -7.04 -26.37
N MET A 214 -24.97 -8.19 -27.04
CA MET A 214 -24.99 -8.25 -28.50
C MET A 214 -26.38 -7.95 -29.10
N ARG A 215 -27.48 -8.27 -28.40
CA ARG A 215 -28.83 -7.84 -28.82
C ARG A 215 -28.98 -6.32 -28.77
N ASP A 216 -28.38 -5.70 -27.76
CA ASP A 216 -28.48 -4.27 -27.50
C ASP A 216 -27.60 -3.44 -28.46
N VAL A 217 -26.33 -3.82 -28.64
CA VAL A 217 -25.41 -3.08 -29.54
C VAL A 217 -25.61 -3.42 -31.03
N GLY A 218 -26.31 -4.52 -31.33
CA GLY A 218 -26.53 -5.01 -32.69
C GLY A 218 -25.55 -6.13 -33.06
N ARG A 219 -26.11 -7.30 -33.38
CA ARG A 219 -25.33 -8.55 -33.60
C ARG A 219 -24.45 -8.55 -34.83
N ASP A 220 -24.76 -7.71 -35.81
CA ASP A 220 -24.03 -7.63 -37.08
C ASP A 220 -22.86 -6.62 -37.04
N ARG A 221 -22.68 -5.91 -35.91
CA ARG A 221 -21.56 -4.98 -35.74
C ARG A 221 -20.24 -5.74 -35.60
N ALA A 222 -19.17 -5.20 -36.19
CA ALA A 222 -17.84 -5.75 -36.02
C ALA A 222 -17.42 -5.67 -34.55
N LEU A 223 -17.05 -6.80 -33.96
CA LEU A 223 -16.68 -6.89 -32.55
C LEU A 223 -15.16 -6.68 -32.39
N ILE A 224 -14.78 -5.60 -31.71
CA ILE A 224 -13.40 -5.30 -31.32
C ILE A 224 -13.26 -5.59 -29.83
N VAL A 225 -12.62 -6.70 -29.48
CA VAL A 225 -12.40 -7.08 -28.08
C VAL A 225 -11.05 -6.54 -27.62
N ASP A 226 -11.01 -5.87 -26.46
CA ASP A 226 -9.77 -5.43 -25.84
C ASP A 226 -8.85 -6.63 -25.52
N GLY A 227 -7.53 -6.44 -25.65
CA GLY A 227 -6.55 -7.52 -25.52
C GLY A 227 -6.46 -8.13 -24.13
N ALA A 228 -6.93 -7.44 -23.09
CA ALA A 228 -6.92 -7.91 -21.71
C ALA A 228 -8.17 -8.73 -21.33
N VAL A 229 -9.16 -8.83 -22.22
CA VAL A 229 -10.40 -9.58 -21.95
C VAL A 229 -10.11 -11.08 -21.85
N ARG A 230 -10.61 -11.71 -20.78
CA ARG A 230 -10.40 -13.15 -20.54
C ARG A 230 -11.05 -14.01 -21.62
N THR A 231 -10.42 -15.15 -21.95
CA THR A 231 -10.82 -16.01 -23.08
C THR A 231 -12.29 -16.40 -23.05
N PHE A 232 -12.83 -16.85 -21.90
CA PHE A 232 -14.23 -17.27 -21.81
C PHE A 232 -15.23 -16.13 -22.06
N ILE A 233 -14.85 -14.89 -21.76
CA ILE A 233 -15.65 -13.68 -22.06
C ILE A 233 -15.60 -13.42 -23.57
N SER A 234 -14.41 -13.42 -24.16
CA SER A 234 -14.22 -13.26 -25.61
C SER A 234 -15.01 -14.33 -26.38
N ASP A 235 -14.93 -15.59 -25.98
CA ASP A 235 -15.64 -16.70 -26.62
C ASP A 235 -17.17 -16.54 -26.50
N GLY A 236 -17.64 -16.12 -25.32
CA GLY A 236 -19.05 -15.79 -25.09
C GLY A 236 -19.54 -14.66 -25.99
N LEU A 237 -18.77 -13.58 -26.14
CA LEU A 237 -19.08 -12.46 -27.04
C LEU A 237 -19.09 -12.88 -28.51
N ARG A 238 -18.08 -13.65 -28.94
CA ARG A 238 -18.00 -14.18 -30.31
C ARG A 238 -19.17 -15.10 -30.64
N THR A 239 -19.55 -15.98 -29.72
CA THR A 239 -20.70 -16.89 -29.87
C THR A 239 -22.03 -16.11 -29.97
N ALA A 240 -22.16 -15.00 -29.24
CA ALA A 240 -23.35 -14.15 -29.27
C ALA A 240 -23.40 -13.19 -30.47
N SER A 241 -22.28 -13.00 -31.18
CA SER A 241 -22.15 -12.13 -32.34
C SER A 241 -22.54 -12.86 -33.63
N HIS A 242 -23.08 -12.13 -34.61
CA HIS A 242 -23.30 -12.60 -35.97
C HIS A 242 -22.30 -12.00 -36.97
N SER A 243 -21.38 -11.14 -36.48
CA SER A 243 -20.33 -10.57 -37.30
C SER A 243 -19.55 -11.69 -37.98
N LYS A 244 -19.46 -11.63 -39.30
CA LYS A 244 -18.48 -12.43 -40.04
C LYS A 244 -17.08 -11.99 -39.60
N ASP A 245 -16.09 -12.88 -39.71
CA ASP A 245 -14.68 -12.58 -39.45
C ASP A 245 -14.16 -11.53 -40.45
N ALA A 246 -14.52 -10.27 -40.22
CA ALA A 246 -13.89 -9.14 -40.87
C ALA A 246 -12.48 -9.00 -40.28
N ASP A 247 -11.49 -8.79 -41.13
CA ASP A 247 -10.13 -8.48 -40.67
C ASP A 247 -10.13 -7.15 -39.93
N THR A 248 -10.21 -7.22 -38.61
CA THR A 248 -10.21 -6.08 -37.69
C THR A 248 -8.83 -5.75 -37.15
N SER A 249 -7.78 -6.44 -37.61
CA SER A 249 -6.41 -6.32 -37.09
C SER A 249 -5.90 -4.88 -37.10
N LYS A 250 -6.18 -4.12 -38.16
CA LYS A 250 -5.80 -2.70 -38.27
C LYS A 250 -6.51 -1.82 -37.24
N VAL A 251 -7.78 -2.09 -36.96
CA VAL A 251 -8.55 -1.34 -35.95
C VAL A 251 -8.08 -1.69 -34.55
N VAL A 252 -7.87 -2.97 -34.26
CA VAL A 252 -7.30 -3.43 -32.98
C VAL A 252 -5.94 -2.77 -32.73
N ALA A 253 -5.06 -2.73 -33.73
CA ALA A 253 -3.76 -2.07 -33.63
C ALA A 253 -3.90 -0.55 -33.40
N ALA A 254 -4.85 0.12 -34.07
CA ALA A 254 -5.09 1.54 -33.91
C ALA A 254 -5.73 1.89 -32.55
N VAL A 255 -6.60 1.04 -32.01
CA VAL A 255 -7.18 1.19 -30.67
C VAL A 255 -6.11 1.02 -29.61
N ARG A 256 -5.25 0.00 -29.75
CA ARG A 256 -4.08 -0.20 -28.87
C ARG A 256 -3.17 1.04 -28.85
N ALA A 257 -2.90 1.63 -30.02
CA ALA A 257 -2.06 2.81 -30.15
C ALA A 257 -2.55 4.04 -29.36
N LEU A 258 -3.84 4.10 -28.98
CA LEU A 258 -4.38 5.19 -28.16
C LEU A 258 -3.70 5.28 -26.78
N ARG A 259 -3.34 4.13 -26.19
CA ARG A 259 -2.61 4.07 -24.91
C ARG A 259 -1.11 4.04 -25.08
N GLU A 260 -0.62 3.50 -26.20
CA GLU A 260 0.82 3.46 -26.47
C GLU A 260 1.40 4.87 -26.61
N ILE A 261 0.68 5.77 -27.29
CA ILE A 261 1.09 7.16 -27.54
C ILE A 261 0.53 8.07 -26.45
N LYS A 262 1.40 8.51 -25.53
CA LYS A 262 1.00 9.33 -24.38
C LYS A 262 0.81 10.79 -24.75
N GLU A 263 -0.26 11.39 -24.23
CA GLU A 263 -0.45 12.84 -24.20
C GLU A 263 0.53 13.48 -23.21
N GLU A 264 0.84 14.78 -23.37
CA GLU A 264 1.78 15.48 -22.47
C GLU A 264 1.40 15.37 -21.00
N ARG A 265 0.11 15.45 -20.65
CA ARG A 265 -0.33 15.30 -19.26
C ARG A 265 0.02 13.91 -18.70
N GLU A 266 -0.11 12.87 -19.50
CA GLU A 266 0.22 11.49 -19.10
C GLU A 266 1.71 11.36 -18.85
N ILE A 267 2.53 11.92 -19.75
CA ILE A 267 4.00 11.97 -19.61
C ILE A 267 4.39 12.71 -18.32
N GLU A 268 3.75 13.83 -18.01
CA GLU A 268 4.07 14.59 -16.79
C GLU A 268 3.63 13.88 -15.51
N LEU A 269 2.51 13.13 -15.51
CA LEU A 269 2.15 12.25 -14.40
C LEU A 269 3.18 11.13 -14.22
N MET A 270 3.63 10.52 -15.32
CA MET A 270 4.70 9.50 -15.29
C MET A 270 6.02 10.09 -14.78
N ARG A 271 6.38 11.33 -15.14
CA ARG A 271 7.56 12.01 -14.56
C ARG A 271 7.44 12.17 -13.06
N CYS A 272 6.28 12.55 -12.56
CA CYS A 272 6.03 12.63 -11.11
C CYS A 272 6.22 11.28 -10.44
N ALA A 273 5.59 10.22 -10.96
CA ALA A 273 5.76 8.87 -10.44
C ALA A 273 7.24 8.44 -10.42
N ASN A 274 7.98 8.70 -11.50
CA ASN A 274 9.39 8.33 -11.65
C ASN A 274 10.30 9.14 -10.72
N ALA A 275 10.07 10.45 -10.60
CA ALA A 275 10.86 11.30 -9.72
C ALA A 275 10.67 10.93 -8.25
N PHE A 276 9.44 10.58 -7.85
CA PHE A 276 9.15 10.15 -6.48
C PHE A 276 9.76 8.77 -6.18
N THR A 277 9.63 7.80 -7.08
CA THR A 277 10.29 6.49 -6.91
C THR A 277 11.81 6.62 -6.84
N LEU A 278 12.43 7.43 -7.71
CA LEU A 278 13.87 7.66 -7.66
C LEU A 278 14.30 8.35 -6.35
N HIS A 279 13.50 9.31 -5.86
CA HIS A 279 13.75 9.92 -4.57
C HIS A 279 13.68 8.89 -3.44
N ALA A 280 12.65 8.04 -3.44
CA ALA A 280 12.51 6.97 -2.45
C ALA A 280 13.74 6.05 -2.44
N ILE A 281 14.21 5.59 -3.61
CA ILE A 281 15.43 4.77 -3.72
C ILE A 281 16.66 5.49 -3.15
N ARG A 282 16.79 6.81 -3.38
CA ARG A 282 17.90 7.61 -2.81
C ARG A 282 17.83 7.69 -1.29
N GLN A 283 16.65 7.93 -0.73
CA GLN A 283 16.45 7.97 0.71
C GLN A 283 16.66 6.60 1.35
N THR A 284 16.21 5.53 0.70
CA THR A 284 16.52 4.16 1.11
C THR A 284 18.02 3.93 1.15
N ARG A 285 18.73 4.22 0.06
CA ARG A 285 20.19 4.07 -0.01
C ARG A 285 20.91 4.84 1.11
N ALA A 286 20.45 6.03 1.47
CA ALA A 286 21.05 6.83 2.54
C ALA A 286 20.89 6.20 3.94
N LYS A 287 19.88 5.35 4.13
CA LYS A 287 19.58 4.63 5.38
C LYS A 287 20.15 3.21 5.42
N MET A 288 20.71 2.72 4.32
CA MET A 288 21.33 1.40 4.24
C MET A 288 22.75 1.40 4.85
N HIS A 289 23.16 0.26 5.38
CA HIS A 289 24.52 -0.02 5.81
C HIS A 289 24.94 -1.44 5.40
N ILE A 290 26.25 -1.71 5.34
CA ILE A 290 26.72 -3.10 5.19
C ILE A 290 26.19 -3.95 6.36
N GLY A 291 25.73 -5.16 6.07
CA GLY A 291 25.06 -6.03 7.03
C GLY A 291 23.56 -5.78 7.22
N ILE A 292 22.93 -4.88 6.44
CA ILE A 292 21.45 -4.78 6.39
C ILE A 292 20.85 -5.97 5.63
N SER A 293 19.64 -6.42 5.98
CA SER A 293 18.93 -7.48 5.22
C SER A 293 18.15 -6.93 4.02
N GLU A 294 17.83 -7.80 3.07
CA GLU A 294 16.96 -7.48 1.93
C GLU A 294 15.57 -7.02 2.41
N SER A 295 14.99 -7.67 3.43
CA SER A 295 13.70 -7.31 4.02
C SER A 295 13.71 -5.95 4.70
N ALA A 296 14.72 -5.64 5.51
CA ALA A 296 14.84 -4.34 6.18
C ALA A 296 14.98 -3.21 5.15
N THR A 297 15.78 -3.43 4.11
CA THR A 297 15.92 -2.48 2.99
C THR A 297 14.59 -2.26 2.26
N ARG A 298 13.84 -3.33 2.01
CA ARG A 298 12.50 -3.25 1.39
C ARG A 298 11.51 -2.48 2.25
N THR A 299 11.53 -2.67 3.57
CA THR A 299 10.69 -1.92 4.52
C THR A 299 10.98 -0.42 4.45
N ILE A 300 12.26 -0.02 4.49
CA ILE A 300 12.66 1.39 4.37
C ILE A 300 12.12 1.97 3.05
N LEU A 301 12.28 1.26 1.94
CA LEU A 301 11.79 1.71 0.64
C LEU A 301 10.29 1.88 0.58
N TYR A 302 9.51 0.95 1.16
CA TYR A 302 8.06 1.06 1.23
C TYR A 302 7.61 2.26 2.07
N ASP A 303 8.29 2.54 3.18
CA ASP A 303 8.00 3.72 3.99
C ASP A 303 8.27 5.02 3.22
N GLU A 304 9.37 5.08 2.46
CA GLU A 304 9.68 6.23 1.61
C GLU A 304 8.66 6.42 0.48
N MET A 305 8.31 5.36 -0.25
CA MET A 305 7.33 5.45 -1.33
C MET A 305 5.94 5.86 -0.82
N LYS A 306 5.55 5.33 0.34
CA LYS A 306 4.30 5.68 1.03
C LYS A 306 4.30 7.14 1.49
N TYR A 307 5.40 7.61 2.06
CA TYR A 307 5.54 9.00 2.50
C TYR A 307 5.33 9.99 1.34
N LEU A 308 5.79 9.62 0.14
CA LEU A 308 5.61 10.41 -1.09
C LEU A 308 4.21 10.28 -1.71
N GLY A 309 3.31 9.49 -1.13
CA GLY A 309 1.94 9.34 -1.61
C GLY A 309 1.79 8.52 -2.89
N LEU A 310 2.80 7.70 -3.24
CA LEU A 310 2.65 6.72 -4.33
C LEU A 310 1.60 5.66 -3.92
N GLY A 311 0.74 5.27 -4.86
CA GLY A 311 -0.20 4.16 -4.71
C GLY A 311 0.33 2.89 -5.39
N ASP A 312 -0.30 1.73 -5.15
CA ASP A 312 0.01 0.44 -5.80
C ASP A 312 1.51 0.15 -5.98
N TYR A 313 2.34 0.49 -4.97
CA TYR A 313 3.79 0.37 -5.07
C TYR A 313 4.30 -1.02 -4.69
N GLY A 314 5.45 -1.38 -5.25
CA GLY A 314 6.15 -2.62 -4.97
C GLY A 314 7.65 -2.48 -5.18
N ALA A 315 8.42 -3.41 -4.61
CA ALA A 315 9.86 -3.42 -4.76
C ALA A 315 10.46 -4.82 -4.65
N LEU A 316 11.41 -5.08 -5.54
CA LEU A 316 12.36 -6.18 -5.50
C LEU A 316 13.69 -5.66 -4.97
N VAL A 317 14.19 -6.29 -3.90
CA VAL A 317 15.47 -5.94 -3.27
C VAL A 317 16.31 -7.21 -3.19
N LEU A 318 17.45 -7.22 -3.85
CA LEU A 318 18.32 -8.39 -3.99
C LEU A 318 19.79 -8.02 -3.79
N PHE A 319 20.52 -8.84 -3.04
CA PHE A 319 21.96 -8.69 -2.81
C PHE A 319 22.75 -9.86 -3.36
N GLY A 320 23.95 -9.58 -3.90
CA GLY A 320 24.90 -10.60 -4.36
C GLY A 320 24.26 -11.64 -5.29
N GLU A 321 24.41 -12.92 -4.95
CA GLU A 321 23.93 -14.04 -5.77
C GLU A 321 22.41 -14.08 -6.00
N ASN A 322 21.61 -13.33 -5.23
CA ASN A 322 20.16 -13.21 -5.45
C ASN A 322 19.88 -12.28 -6.62
N ALA A 323 20.68 -11.22 -6.78
CA ALA A 323 20.58 -10.30 -7.91
C ALA A 323 20.95 -10.99 -9.22
N ALA A 324 21.74 -12.07 -9.19
CA ALA A 324 22.07 -12.90 -10.35
C ALA A 324 20.88 -13.69 -10.92
N LEU A 325 19.70 -13.57 -10.31
CA LEU A 325 18.43 -14.06 -10.84
C LEU A 325 17.53 -12.86 -11.14
N PRO A 326 17.10 -12.64 -12.41
CA PRO A 326 16.37 -11.42 -12.81
C PRO A 326 15.14 -11.10 -11.96
N HIS A 327 14.43 -12.15 -11.52
CA HIS A 327 13.27 -12.10 -10.62
C HIS A 327 13.51 -12.95 -9.36
N GLY A 328 14.74 -12.93 -8.82
CA GLY A 328 15.06 -13.70 -7.62
C GLY A 328 14.07 -13.41 -6.50
N SER A 329 13.58 -14.43 -5.80
CA SER A 329 12.56 -14.25 -4.75
C SER A 329 13.08 -13.53 -3.49
N GLY A 330 14.39 -13.25 -3.44
CA GLY A 330 15.10 -12.90 -2.21
C GLY A 330 15.20 -14.12 -1.28
N THR A 331 16.28 -14.19 -0.51
CA THR A 331 16.46 -15.19 0.56
C THR A 331 16.55 -14.53 1.92
N ASP A 332 16.26 -13.23 1.96
CA ASP A 332 16.44 -12.33 3.08
C ASP A 332 17.87 -12.29 3.61
N ARG A 333 18.85 -12.34 2.70
CA ARG A 333 20.25 -12.32 3.10
C ARG A 333 20.71 -10.93 3.54
N PHE A 334 21.81 -10.91 4.28
CA PHE A 334 22.49 -9.68 4.70
C PHE A 334 23.52 -9.24 3.68
N LEU A 335 23.55 -7.94 3.38
CA LEU A 335 24.46 -7.33 2.41
C LEU A 335 25.92 -7.47 2.86
N GLN A 336 26.77 -8.06 2.04
CA GLN A 336 28.21 -8.14 2.27
C GLN A 336 28.96 -6.94 1.68
N ALA A 337 30.19 -6.71 2.14
CA ALA A 337 31.00 -5.54 1.75
C ALA A 337 31.42 -5.57 0.27
N ASP A 338 31.57 -6.75 -0.33
CA ASP A 338 31.98 -6.99 -1.71
C ASP A 338 30.81 -7.12 -2.70
N GLU A 339 29.57 -6.96 -2.22
CA GLU A 339 28.35 -7.14 -3.00
C GLU A 339 27.73 -5.83 -3.48
N LEU A 340 27.09 -5.89 -4.65
CA LEU A 340 26.19 -4.84 -5.12
C LEU A 340 24.77 -5.07 -4.60
N VAL A 341 24.05 -3.97 -4.43
CA VAL A 341 22.63 -3.91 -4.12
C VAL A 341 21.86 -3.71 -5.41
N LEU A 342 20.87 -4.54 -5.71
CA LEU A 342 19.88 -4.32 -6.76
C LEU A 342 18.53 -3.99 -6.11
N ILE A 343 18.01 -2.80 -6.39
CA ILE A 343 16.65 -2.38 -6.05
C ILE A 343 15.92 -2.10 -7.34
N ASP A 344 14.81 -2.78 -7.55
CA ASP A 344 13.85 -2.52 -8.61
C ASP A 344 12.51 -2.17 -7.96
N ALA A 345 11.99 -0.97 -8.23
CA ALA A 345 10.82 -0.45 -7.55
C ALA A 345 9.98 0.46 -8.43
N GLY A 346 8.68 0.45 -8.16
CA GLY A 346 7.69 1.19 -8.94
C GLY A 346 6.43 1.49 -8.14
N GLY A 347 5.71 2.53 -8.54
CA GLY A 347 4.45 2.94 -7.92
C GLY A 347 3.62 3.83 -8.82
N LYS A 348 2.38 4.13 -8.42
CA LYS A 348 1.44 4.93 -9.20
C LYS A 348 1.30 6.36 -8.68
N TRP A 349 1.28 7.30 -9.61
CA TRP A 349 0.86 8.68 -9.40
C TRP A 349 -0.19 9.10 -10.43
N GLY A 350 -1.38 9.52 -9.97
CA GLY A 350 -2.49 9.87 -10.87
C GLY A 350 -2.90 8.75 -11.82
N GLY A 351 -2.72 7.49 -11.41
CA GLY A 351 -2.99 6.28 -12.21
C GLY A 351 -1.78 5.76 -13.01
N TYR A 352 -0.75 6.58 -13.25
CA TYR A 352 0.39 6.22 -14.09
C TYR A 352 1.56 5.66 -13.29
N VAL A 353 2.19 4.63 -13.84
CA VAL A 353 3.20 3.80 -13.19
C VAL A 353 4.61 4.33 -13.43
N SER A 354 5.45 4.29 -12.40
CA SER A 354 6.91 4.30 -12.50
C SER A 354 7.48 2.91 -12.30
N ASP A 355 8.64 2.66 -12.91
CA ASP A 355 9.38 1.40 -12.78
C ASP A 355 10.87 1.71 -12.95
N ILE A 356 11.65 1.49 -11.90
CA ILE A 356 13.04 1.95 -11.80
C ILE A 356 13.89 0.93 -11.07
N THR A 357 14.85 0.37 -11.79
CA THR A 357 15.94 -0.43 -11.24
C THR A 357 17.23 0.38 -11.07
N ARG A 358 17.85 0.26 -9.89
CA ARG A 358 19.21 0.70 -9.61
C ARG A 358 20.01 -0.46 -9.05
N THR A 359 21.20 -0.68 -9.62
CA THR A 359 22.26 -1.47 -8.99
C THR A 359 23.37 -0.54 -8.49
N PHE A 360 23.76 -0.62 -7.22
CA PHE A 360 24.78 0.26 -6.65
C PHE A 360 25.56 -0.38 -5.49
N ALA A 361 26.69 0.23 -5.14
CA ALA A 361 27.46 -0.07 -3.94
C ALA A 361 27.20 0.97 -2.84
N LEU A 362 27.37 0.56 -1.58
CA LEU A 362 27.33 1.46 -0.43
C LEU A 362 28.71 2.07 -0.15
N PRO A 363 28.78 3.22 0.54
CA PRO A 363 30.05 3.71 1.07
C PRO A 363 30.74 2.64 1.94
N GLY A 364 32.05 2.44 1.72
CA GLY A 364 32.82 1.41 2.43
C GLY A 364 32.79 0.01 1.79
N SER A 365 32.05 -0.20 0.70
CA SER A 365 32.08 -1.46 -0.05
C SER A 365 33.44 -1.71 -0.72
N ALA A 366 33.86 -2.98 -0.74
CA ALA A 366 35.05 -3.50 -1.41
C ALA A 366 34.69 -4.22 -2.72
N ILE A 367 34.04 -3.49 -3.65
CA ILE A 367 33.63 -4.04 -4.96
C ILE A 367 34.85 -4.25 -5.85
N SER A 368 34.97 -5.46 -6.42
CA SER A 368 36.01 -5.85 -7.37
C SER A 368 35.98 -5.04 -8.66
N ASP A 369 37.10 -4.98 -9.37
CA ASP A 369 37.20 -4.27 -10.64
C ASP A 369 36.31 -4.96 -11.70
N GLU A 370 36.22 -6.28 -11.70
CA GLU A 370 35.37 -7.06 -12.60
C GLU A 370 33.89 -6.73 -12.40
N HIS A 371 33.41 -6.60 -11.14
CA HIS A 371 32.03 -6.19 -10.85
C HIS A 371 31.74 -4.76 -11.33
N ARG A 372 32.71 -3.84 -11.19
CA ARG A 372 32.58 -2.45 -11.68
C ARG A 372 32.55 -2.41 -13.22
N GLU A 373 33.37 -3.23 -13.87
CA GLU A 373 33.41 -3.34 -15.33
C GLU A 373 32.09 -3.86 -15.89
N VAL A 374 31.51 -4.92 -15.29
CA VAL A 374 30.18 -5.41 -15.66
C VAL A 374 29.10 -4.35 -15.45
N TRP A 375 29.18 -3.58 -14.36
CA TRP A 375 28.27 -2.46 -14.13
C TRP A 375 28.36 -1.40 -15.23
N GLU A 376 29.56 -1.02 -15.66
CA GLU A 376 29.75 -0.08 -16.78
C GLU A 376 29.36 -0.66 -18.14
N ILE A 377 29.44 -1.98 -18.33
CA ILE A 377 28.90 -2.66 -19.52
C ILE A 377 27.38 -2.49 -19.57
N VAL A 378 26.68 -2.79 -18.47
CA VAL A 378 25.22 -2.62 -18.38
C VAL A 378 24.83 -1.15 -18.57
N ARG A 379 25.54 -0.22 -17.95
CA ARG A 379 25.30 1.22 -18.13
C ARG A 379 25.45 1.65 -19.59
N ARG A 380 26.51 1.20 -20.29
CA ARG A 380 26.66 1.46 -21.72
C ARG A 380 25.54 0.83 -22.55
N ALA A 381 25.11 -0.38 -22.20
CA ALA A 381 24.01 -1.06 -22.87
C ALA A 381 22.70 -0.30 -22.71
N GLN A 382 22.42 0.30 -21.55
CA GLN A 382 21.22 1.12 -21.30
C GLN A 382 21.21 2.39 -22.16
N LEU A 383 22.37 3.00 -22.38
CA LEU A 383 22.51 4.21 -23.19
C LEU A 383 22.56 3.94 -24.71
N ALA A 384 22.84 2.70 -25.12
CA ALA A 384 23.07 2.36 -26.51
C ALA A 384 21.81 2.52 -27.41
N PRO A 385 20.60 2.11 -27.00
CA PRO A 385 19.37 2.37 -27.73
C PRO A 385 19.10 3.87 -27.94
N ALA A 386 19.28 4.68 -26.88
CA ALA A 386 19.13 6.13 -26.97
C ALA A 386 20.14 6.77 -27.93
N SER A 387 21.36 6.22 -28.00
CA SER A 387 22.39 6.65 -28.94
C SER A 387 22.04 6.26 -30.37
N LEU A 388 21.50 5.06 -30.60
CA LEU A 388 21.00 4.62 -31.91
C LEU A 388 19.92 5.58 -32.43
N LEU A 389 18.91 5.90 -31.61
CA LEU A 389 17.85 6.83 -32.00
C LEU A 389 18.38 8.19 -32.49
N ARG A 390 19.47 8.70 -31.87
CA ARG A 390 20.09 9.99 -32.25
C ARG A 390 20.89 9.93 -33.55
N LEU A 391 21.40 8.75 -33.91
CA LEU A 391 22.28 8.54 -35.07
C LEU A 391 21.53 8.16 -36.34
N LEU A 392 20.30 7.66 -36.23
CA LEU A 392 19.49 7.28 -37.39
C LEU A 392 19.08 8.52 -38.21
N GLU A 393 19.31 8.44 -39.52
CA GLU A 393 18.83 9.42 -40.48
C GLU A 393 17.31 9.26 -40.72
N LEU A 394 16.67 10.29 -41.26
CA LEU A 394 15.20 10.43 -41.38
C LEU A 394 14.47 9.30 -42.14
N ALA A 395 15.18 8.50 -42.94
CA ALA A 395 14.57 7.54 -43.85
C ALA A 395 14.12 6.23 -43.18
N ASP A 396 14.73 5.83 -42.07
CA ASP A 396 14.43 4.57 -41.38
C ASP A 396 13.81 4.83 -40.00
N ARG A 397 12.50 4.61 -39.89
CA ARG A 397 11.87 4.54 -38.56
C ARG A 397 12.35 3.26 -37.88
N PRO A 398 13.02 3.34 -36.73
CA PRO A 398 13.55 2.14 -36.08
C PRO A 398 12.42 1.24 -35.62
N GLN A 399 12.69 -0.07 -35.64
CA GLN A 399 11.88 -1.07 -34.95
C GLN A 399 12.35 -1.22 -33.49
N TYR A 400 11.49 -1.74 -32.63
CA TYR A 400 11.87 -2.06 -31.26
C TYR A 400 12.94 -3.14 -31.15
N SER A 401 12.94 -4.09 -32.09
CA SER A 401 13.97 -5.12 -32.21
C SER A 401 15.35 -4.51 -32.36
N TRP A 402 15.49 -3.41 -33.11
CA TRP A 402 16.78 -2.73 -33.29
C TRP A 402 17.31 -2.09 -32.00
N LEU A 403 16.41 -1.62 -31.14
CA LEU A 403 16.78 -1.08 -29.83
C LEU A 403 17.33 -2.20 -28.94
N ASP A 404 16.64 -3.35 -28.88
CA ASP A 404 17.06 -4.53 -28.12
C ASP A 404 18.40 -5.09 -28.63
N ASP A 405 18.53 -5.23 -29.96
CA ASP A 405 19.77 -5.67 -30.64
C ASP A 405 20.97 -4.81 -30.24
N ARG A 406 20.79 -3.48 -30.20
CA ARG A 406 21.87 -2.56 -29.89
C ARG A 406 22.35 -2.69 -28.44
N ALA A 407 21.45 -2.97 -27.50
CA ALA A 407 21.80 -3.25 -26.11
C ALA A 407 22.51 -4.60 -25.98
N ARG A 408 21.96 -5.66 -26.62
CA ARG A 408 22.57 -7.01 -26.65
C ARG A 408 23.97 -7.00 -27.23
N GLU A 409 24.19 -6.32 -28.35
CA GLU A 409 25.51 -6.21 -28.97
C GLU A 409 26.53 -5.54 -28.03
N THR A 410 26.08 -4.55 -27.25
CA THR A 410 26.93 -3.86 -26.27
C THR A 410 27.33 -4.80 -25.14
N ILE A 411 26.39 -5.59 -24.61
CA ILE A 411 26.67 -6.60 -23.58
C ILE A 411 27.58 -7.71 -24.13
N LYS A 412 27.25 -8.28 -25.30
CA LYS A 412 28.03 -9.34 -25.96
C LYS A 412 29.49 -8.94 -26.16
N LYS A 413 29.75 -7.70 -26.63
CA LYS A 413 31.11 -7.18 -26.79
C LYS A 413 31.81 -6.96 -25.45
N GLY A 414 31.11 -6.42 -24.45
CA GLY A 414 31.68 -6.15 -23.13
C GLY A 414 32.03 -7.42 -22.36
N MET A 415 31.15 -8.41 -22.39
CA MET A 415 31.28 -9.64 -21.60
C MET A 415 32.29 -10.65 -22.18
N ALA A 416 32.74 -10.44 -23.42
CA ALA A 416 33.76 -11.30 -24.05
C ALA A 416 35.09 -11.35 -23.25
N ALA A 417 35.43 -10.26 -22.55
CA ALA A 417 36.62 -10.20 -21.68
C ALA A 417 36.45 -10.92 -20.34
N HIS A 418 35.23 -11.36 -20.00
CA HIS A 418 34.88 -11.98 -18.72
C HIS A 418 34.45 -13.44 -18.89
N GLY A 419 35.06 -14.17 -19.81
CA GLY A 419 34.82 -15.60 -20.02
C GLY A 419 33.42 -15.94 -20.56
N VAL A 420 32.70 -14.97 -21.12
CA VAL A 420 31.41 -15.20 -21.80
C VAL A 420 31.66 -15.39 -23.29
N PRO A 421 31.49 -16.61 -23.83
CA PRO A 421 31.72 -16.84 -25.25
C PRO A 421 30.66 -16.11 -26.08
N PRO A 422 30.99 -15.67 -27.30
CA PRO A 422 30.00 -15.10 -28.19
C PRO A 422 28.96 -16.16 -28.54
N ALA A 423 27.70 -15.97 -28.10
CA ALA A 423 26.62 -16.87 -28.46
C ALA A 423 25.99 -16.50 -29.81
N ARG A 424 25.12 -17.38 -30.30
CA ARG A 424 24.26 -17.11 -31.46
C ARG A 424 23.10 -16.23 -31.04
N ASP A 425 22.71 -15.31 -31.93
CA ASP A 425 21.58 -14.45 -31.67
C ASP A 425 20.26 -15.22 -31.93
N PRO A 426 19.22 -15.05 -31.09
CA PRO A 426 19.19 -14.20 -29.90
C PRO A 426 19.96 -14.83 -28.73
N ASP A 427 20.91 -14.07 -28.16
CA ASP A 427 21.70 -14.50 -27.00
C ASP A 427 20.99 -14.12 -25.70
N TYR A 428 20.61 -15.14 -24.93
CA TYR A 428 20.00 -15.04 -23.60
C TYR A 428 20.87 -15.64 -22.50
N THR A 429 22.16 -15.86 -22.75
CA THR A 429 23.08 -16.48 -21.78
C THR A 429 23.30 -15.62 -20.53
N THR A 430 23.48 -14.32 -20.73
CA THR A 430 23.75 -13.36 -19.64
C THR A 430 22.73 -12.22 -19.61
N PHE A 431 22.28 -11.75 -20.78
CA PHE A 431 21.15 -10.83 -20.89
C PHE A 431 19.86 -11.62 -21.21
N THR A 432 19.23 -12.11 -20.14
CA THR A 432 18.26 -13.22 -20.17
C THR A 432 16.83 -12.83 -20.55
N HIS A 433 16.56 -11.55 -20.78
CA HIS A 433 15.23 -11.03 -21.10
C HIS A 433 15.31 -9.88 -22.12
N ARG A 434 14.16 -9.35 -22.52
CA ARG A 434 14.02 -8.18 -23.42
C ARG A 434 14.67 -6.90 -22.85
N LEU A 435 15.02 -5.94 -23.69
CA LEU A 435 15.47 -4.59 -23.29
C LEU A 435 14.44 -3.80 -22.50
N GLY A 436 13.16 -4.00 -22.77
CA GLY A 436 12.14 -3.38 -21.94
C GLY A 436 10.73 -3.50 -22.48
N HIS A 437 9.81 -2.82 -21.81
CA HIS A 437 8.38 -2.83 -22.10
C HIS A 437 7.79 -1.45 -22.10
N GLY A 438 6.64 -1.32 -22.75
CA GLY A 438 5.78 -0.17 -22.64
C GLY A 438 5.28 -0.05 -21.21
N ILE A 439 5.03 1.18 -20.80
CA ILE A 439 4.60 1.52 -19.45
C ILE A 439 3.67 2.72 -19.50
N GLY A 440 2.64 2.72 -18.66
CA GLY A 440 1.60 3.75 -18.67
C GLY A 440 0.69 3.62 -17.45
N LEU A 441 -0.57 3.26 -17.68
CA LEU A 441 -1.50 2.92 -16.59
C LEU A 441 -1.21 1.52 -16.01
N GLU A 442 -0.56 0.68 -16.81
CA GLU A 442 -0.03 -0.62 -16.41
C GLU A 442 1.51 -0.54 -16.36
N GLY A 443 2.12 -1.31 -15.45
CA GLY A 443 3.58 -1.42 -15.38
C GLY A 443 4.13 -2.01 -16.67
N HIS A 444 3.50 -3.09 -17.16
CA HIS A 444 3.80 -3.70 -18.45
C HIS A 444 2.61 -3.52 -19.42
N GLU A 445 2.78 -2.69 -20.43
CA GLU A 445 1.89 -2.56 -21.57
C GLU A 445 2.69 -2.59 -22.88
N SER A 446 2.02 -2.61 -24.02
CA SER A 446 2.69 -2.48 -25.30
C SER A 446 3.18 -1.03 -25.51
N PRO A 447 4.18 -0.78 -26.38
CA PRO A 447 4.98 -1.71 -27.18
C PRO A 447 6.03 -2.51 -26.37
N TYR A 448 6.77 -3.44 -26.98
CA TYR A 448 7.83 -4.19 -26.28
C TYR A 448 9.17 -4.07 -27.02
N ALA A 449 10.23 -3.71 -26.30
CA ALA A 449 11.60 -3.61 -26.79
C ALA A 449 12.29 -4.98 -26.77
N VAL A 450 12.03 -5.79 -27.80
CA VAL A 450 12.45 -7.20 -27.87
C VAL A 450 12.82 -7.61 -29.30
N GLN A 451 13.76 -8.55 -29.47
CA GLN A 451 14.03 -9.22 -30.74
C GLN A 451 12.81 -9.99 -31.30
N GLY A 452 12.79 -10.17 -32.62
CA GLY A 452 11.78 -10.95 -33.36
C GLY A 452 10.48 -10.20 -33.63
N ASP A 453 9.49 -10.91 -34.21
CA ASP A 453 8.24 -10.35 -34.75
C ASP A 453 7.49 -9.41 -33.79
N ALA A 454 7.57 -9.66 -32.48
CA ALA A 454 6.95 -8.81 -31.45
C ALA A 454 7.55 -7.40 -31.38
N GLY A 455 8.84 -7.26 -31.70
CA GLY A 455 9.57 -5.99 -31.76
C GLY A 455 9.70 -5.39 -33.15
N ASP A 456 9.22 -6.05 -34.21
CA ASP A 456 9.27 -5.54 -35.59
C ASP A 456 8.29 -4.38 -35.86
N ARG A 457 7.69 -3.83 -34.79
CA ARG A 457 6.84 -2.66 -34.83
C ARG A 457 7.70 -1.39 -34.80
N LEU A 458 7.24 -0.36 -35.51
CA LEU A 458 7.92 0.93 -35.55
C LEU A 458 7.85 1.67 -34.20
N VAL A 459 8.95 2.30 -33.83
CA VAL A 459 9.04 3.27 -32.74
C VAL A 459 8.41 4.58 -33.20
N LEU A 460 7.47 5.12 -32.41
CA LEU A 460 6.74 6.35 -32.72
C LEU A 460 6.88 7.37 -31.58
N PRO A 461 6.77 8.68 -31.88
CA PRO A 461 6.73 9.72 -30.85
C PRO A 461 5.57 9.54 -29.88
N GLY A 462 5.81 9.84 -28.60
CA GLY A 462 4.86 9.68 -27.51
C GLY A 462 4.83 8.28 -26.90
N HIS A 463 5.48 7.29 -27.52
CA HIS A 463 5.67 5.99 -26.89
C HIS A 463 6.57 6.10 -25.65
N THR A 464 6.17 5.41 -24.59
CA THR A 464 6.93 5.27 -23.34
C THR A 464 7.35 3.83 -23.15
N LEU A 465 8.58 3.62 -22.71
CA LEU A 465 9.13 2.30 -22.48
C LEU A 465 10.23 2.32 -21.42
N THR A 466 10.48 1.19 -20.77
CA THR A 466 11.66 0.96 -19.95
C THR A 466 12.88 0.66 -20.83
N PHE A 467 14.05 1.15 -20.43
CA PHE A 467 15.35 0.65 -20.89
C PHE A 467 16.04 0.00 -19.71
N GLU A 468 15.96 -1.33 -19.64
CA GLU A 468 16.33 -2.15 -18.49
C GLU A 468 17.30 -3.31 -18.81
N PRO A 469 18.37 -3.10 -19.61
CA PRO A 469 19.30 -4.19 -19.86
C PRO A 469 19.92 -4.68 -18.55
N GLY A 470 20.14 -6.00 -18.47
CA GLY A 470 20.74 -6.62 -17.30
C GLY A 470 21.71 -7.74 -17.67
N VAL A 471 22.70 -7.95 -16.82
CA VAL A 471 23.64 -9.08 -16.87
C VAL A 471 23.41 -9.92 -15.62
N TYR A 472 23.12 -11.20 -15.82
CA TYR A 472 22.82 -12.16 -14.76
C TYR A 472 23.67 -13.40 -14.95
N ILE A 473 24.56 -13.68 -14.00
CA ILE A 473 25.45 -14.83 -14.05
C ILE A 473 25.26 -15.60 -12.74
N PRO A 474 24.38 -16.62 -12.69
CA PRO A 474 24.21 -17.43 -11.49
C PRO A 474 25.54 -18.04 -11.02
N LYS A 475 25.71 -18.21 -9.71
CA LYS A 475 26.96 -18.72 -9.12
C LYS A 475 27.38 -20.09 -9.66
N GLY A 476 26.41 -20.94 -9.98
CA GLY A 476 26.61 -22.26 -10.58
C GLY A 476 26.75 -22.27 -12.10
N SER A 477 26.82 -21.09 -12.75
CA SER A 477 26.94 -20.99 -14.20
C SER A 477 28.28 -21.56 -14.69
N GLU A 478 28.24 -22.25 -15.84
CA GLU A 478 29.44 -22.65 -16.58
C GLU A 478 29.99 -21.51 -17.45
N VAL A 479 29.16 -20.49 -17.71
CA VAL A 479 29.48 -19.28 -18.48
C VAL A 479 29.95 -18.17 -17.52
N GLY A 480 30.98 -17.45 -17.94
CA GLY A 480 31.59 -16.36 -17.17
C GLY A 480 32.78 -16.83 -16.33
N ASP A 481 33.76 -15.96 -16.17
CA ASP A 481 34.91 -16.19 -15.28
C ASP A 481 34.47 -16.29 -13.83
N LYS A 482 35.30 -16.93 -12.99
CA LYS A 482 34.97 -17.19 -11.59
C LYS A 482 34.59 -15.92 -10.82
N ASP A 483 35.23 -14.79 -11.16
CA ASP A 483 35.11 -13.52 -10.46
C ASP A 483 33.85 -12.72 -10.85
N VAL A 484 33.08 -13.17 -11.85
CA VAL A 484 31.78 -12.58 -12.22
C VAL A 484 30.60 -13.53 -12.00
N ARG A 485 30.85 -14.76 -11.50
CA ARG A 485 29.78 -15.71 -11.16
C ARG A 485 29.13 -15.32 -9.84
N GLY A 486 27.81 -15.39 -9.82
CA GLY A 486 26.98 -14.89 -8.71
C GLY A 486 26.68 -13.39 -8.81
N LEU A 487 27.04 -12.73 -9.92
CA LEU A 487 26.77 -11.31 -10.14
C LEU A 487 25.46 -11.11 -10.91
N GLY A 488 24.68 -10.12 -10.47
CA GLY A 488 23.56 -9.57 -11.21
C GLY A 488 23.58 -8.05 -11.20
N VAL A 489 23.44 -7.44 -12.36
CA VAL A 489 23.36 -5.99 -12.52
C VAL A 489 22.24 -5.65 -13.50
N ARG A 490 21.32 -4.77 -13.10
CA ARG A 490 20.29 -4.21 -13.98
C ARG A 490 20.20 -2.71 -13.73
N LEU A 491 20.09 -1.93 -14.80
CA LEU A 491 19.81 -0.50 -14.73
C LEU A 491 18.59 -0.22 -15.57
N GLU A 492 17.59 0.40 -14.96
CA GLU A 492 16.31 0.66 -15.61
C GLU A 492 15.83 2.08 -15.37
N ASP A 493 15.33 2.66 -16.45
CA ASP A 493 14.63 3.92 -16.41
C ASP A 493 13.54 3.94 -17.48
N VAL A 494 12.48 4.68 -17.18
CA VAL A 494 11.44 4.98 -18.17
C VAL A 494 11.90 6.13 -19.07
N VAL A 495 11.75 5.92 -20.38
CA VAL A 495 11.94 6.93 -21.41
C VAL A 495 10.66 7.20 -22.17
N VAL A 496 10.50 8.43 -22.65
CA VAL A 496 9.52 8.79 -23.69
C VAL A 496 10.23 9.09 -24.99
N ILE A 497 9.70 8.57 -26.10
CA ILE A 497 10.19 8.87 -27.43
C ILE A 497 9.67 10.25 -27.85
N ARG A 498 10.60 11.17 -28.11
CA ARG A 498 10.30 12.47 -28.71
C ARG A 498 10.78 12.52 -30.15
N GLU A 499 10.18 13.42 -30.91
CA GLU A 499 10.65 13.80 -32.24
C GLU A 499 11.16 15.24 -32.19
N ASP A 500 12.33 15.50 -32.77
CA ASP A 500 12.83 16.86 -32.93
C ASP A 500 12.20 17.57 -34.14
N GLY A 501 12.44 18.87 -34.29
CA GLY A 501 11.92 19.65 -35.42
C GLY A 501 12.42 19.20 -36.80
N GLN A 502 13.38 18.28 -36.87
CA GLN A 502 13.87 17.68 -38.10
C GLN A 502 13.24 16.31 -38.39
N GLY A 503 12.48 15.73 -37.46
CA GLY A 503 11.84 14.41 -37.59
C GLY A 503 12.64 13.24 -37.00
N ARG A 504 13.75 13.52 -36.29
CA ARG A 504 14.59 12.50 -35.67
C ARG A 504 14.05 12.14 -34.30
N LEU A 505 14.12 10.84 -33.98
CA LEU A 505 13.67 10.34 -32.69
C LEU A 505 14.76 10.52 -31.62
N ARG A 506 14.33 10.77 -30.38
CA ARG A 506 15.21 10.73 -29.21
C ARG A 506 14.48 10.12 -28.04
N ALA A 507 15.20 9.33 -27.23
CA ALA A 507 14.72 8.92 -25.93
C ALA A 507 14.96 10.06 -24.92
N GLU A 508 13.89 10.50 -24.27
CA GLU A 508 13.92 11.46 -23.17
C GLU A 508 13.62 10.74 -21.86
N TRP A 509 14.54 10.82 -20.90
CA TRP A 509 14.45 10.14 -19.61
C TRP A 509 13.42 10.82 -18.71
N LEU A 510 12.57 10.03 -18.05
CA LEU A 510 11.60 10.55 -17.07
C LEU A 510 12.19 10.70 -15.66
N THR A 511 13.40 10.20 -15.43
CA THR A 511 14.13 10.16 -14.14
C THR A 511 15.21 11.25 -13.99
N GLY A 512 15.41 12.11 -15.00
CA GLY A 512 16.41 13.19 -14.99
C GLY A 512 15.89 14.51 -14.39
N PRO A 513 16.78 15.49 -14.10
CA PRO A 513 16.36 16.83 -13.71
C PRO A 513 15.45 17.42 -14.79
N TYR A 514 14.29 17.91 -14.39
CA TYR A 514 13.32 18.51 -15.30
C TYR A 514 13.96 19.68 -16.05
N SER A 515 14.03 19.58 -17.38
CA SER A 515 14.37 20.70 -18.25
C SER A 515 13.12 21.05 -19.07
N PRO A 516 12.47 22.19 -18.83
CA PRO A 516 11.28 22.55 -19.59
C PRO A 516 11.64 22.65 -21.08
N ALA A 517 11.02 21.82 -21.91
CA ALA A 517 11.19 21.86 -23.34
C ALA A 517 10.72 23.22 -23.88
N GLN A 518 11.62 23.98 -24.50
CA GLN A 518 11.27 25.09 -25.37
C GLN A 518 10.58 24.53 -26.63
N PRO A 519 9.50 25.14 -27.13
CA PRO A 519 8.80 24.66 -28.31
C PRO A 519 9.68 24.80 -29.56
N SER A 520 10.07 23.69 -30.19
CA SER A 520 10.90 23.70 -31.39
C SER A 520 10.07 23.72 -32.67
N THR A 521 10.30 24.75 -33.48
CA THR A 521 9.80 24.95 -34.84
C THR A 521 10.44 23.99 -35.85
N ASN A 522 9.61 23.42 -36.74
CA ASN A 522 9.95 22.51 -37.86
C ASN A 522 11.06 22.99 -38.81
N LYS A 523 11.84 22.03 -39.36
CA LYS A 523 12.31 21.98 -40.78
C LYS A 523 13.04 20.65 -41.15
N THR A 524 12.29 19.78 -41.83
CA THR A 524 12.53 19.01 -43.09
C THR A 524 13.89 18.39 -43.50
N ASN A 525 13.77 17.12 -43.97
CA ASN A 525 14.42 16.42 -45.12
C ASN A 525 15.84 15.83 -44.94
N THR A 526 16.26 14.66 -45.48
CA THR A 526 15.76 13.74 -46.55
C THR A 526 16.63 12.45 -46.59
N ASN A 527 16.03 11.29 -47.01
CA ASN A 527 16.57 10.19 -47.85
C ASN A 527 17.77 9.33 -47.32
N THR A 528 17.96 8.01 -47.57
CA THR A 528 17.41 7.03 -48.52
C THR A 528 17.92 5.58 -48.21
N SER A 529 17.00 4.61 -48.30
CA SER A 529 17.07 3.30 -49.01
C SER A 529 17.99 2.12 -48.59
N GLY A 530 17.35 0.93 -48.47
CA GLY A 530 17.71 -0.30 -49.22
C GLY A 530 17.90 -1.58 -48.38
N GLU A 531 16.88 -2.44 -48.25
CA GLU A 531 16.68 -3.73 -48.99
C GLU A 531 17.24 -4.99 -48.25
N THR A 532 16.39 -5.83 -47.63
CA THR A 532 15.84 -7.16 -48.09
C THR A 532 16.86 -8.33 -48.00
N VAL A 533 16.57 -9.62 -47.68
CA VAL A 533 15.36 -10.46 -47.59
C VAL A 533 15.71 -11.85 -46.97
N SER A 534 14.78 -12.40 -46.16
CA SER A 534 14.25 -13.80 -46.12
C SER A 534 15.17 -15.04 -45.96
N PHE A 535 14.88 -15.93 -44.99
CA PHE A 535 14.07 -17.15 -45.22
C PHE A 535 13.86 -18.01 -43.96
N MET A 536 12.60 -18.41 -43.75
CA MET A 536 12.11 -19.48 -42.86
C MET A 536 12.40 -20.89 -43.42
N LEU A 537 12.40 -21.92 -42.56
CA LEU A 537 11.38 -23.00 -42.48
C LEU A 537 11.97 -24.40 -42.17
N ALA A 538 11.16 -25.17 -41.41
CA ALA A 538 11.02 -26.64 -41.31
C ALA A 538 11.49 -27.28 -39.96
N MET A 539 10.57 -27.69 -39.06
CA MET A 539 9.81 -28.98 -38.98
C MET A 539 10.65 -30.06 -38.23
N HIS A 540 10.18 -31.06 -37.48
CA HIS A 540 8.93 -31.56 -36.88
C HIS A 540 9.35 -32.79 -36.02
N GLU A 541 8.45 -33.34 -35.20
CA GLU A 541 8.48 -34.68 -34.55
C GLU A 541 9.18 -34.88 -33.19
N ALA A 542 8.37 -35.07 -32.14
CA ALA A 542 8.46 -36.23 -31.25
C ALA A 542 7.18 -36.32 -30.39
N GLY A 543 6.23 -37.16 -30.82
CA GLY A 543 5.02 -37.44 -30.06
C GLY A 543 5.23 -38.49 -28.97
N VAL A 544 4.58 -38.32 -27.81
CA VAL A 544 4.33 -39.39 -26.84
C VAL A 544 2.97 -39.18 -26.17
N ARG A 545 2.17 -40.25 -26.07
CA ARG A 545 0.86 -40.33 -25.37
C ARG A 545 0.96 -41.19 -24.08
N LEU A 546 0.05 -40.88 -23.14
CA LEU A 546 -0.26 -41.51 -21.84
C LEU A 546 -0.86 -42.95 -21.96
N PRO A 547 -1.03 -43.68 -20.83
CA PRO A 547 -2.38 -43.78 -20.24
C PRO A 547 -2.51 -44.05 -18.70
N SER A 548 -3.70 -43.64 -18.17
CA SER A 548 -4.62 -44.20 -17.12
C SER A 548 -4.08 -44.94 -15.87
N SER A 549 -4.64 -44.90 -14.64
CA SER A 549 -5.83 -44.33 -13.97
C SER A 549 -5.89 -44.93 -12.53
N VAL A 550 -6.53 -44.29 -11.53
CA VAL A 550 -7.41 -44.87 -10.45
C VAL A 550 -7.91 -43.73 -9.52
N GLN A 551 -9.06 -43.93 -8.88
CA GLN A 551 -10.17 -43.00 -8.57
C GLN A 551 -10.18 -42.24 -7.21
N LEU A 552 -10.81 -41.05 -7.27
CA LEU A 552 -11.78 -40.36 -6.37
C LEU A 552 -11.86 -40.66 -4.85
N ALA A 553 -11.81 -39.59 -4.05
CA ALA A 553 -12.70 -39.40 -2.89
C ALA A 553 -12.98 -37.90 -2.58
N SER A 554 -14.27 -37.64 -2.34
CA SER A 554 -15.09 -36.48 -1.92
C SER A 554 -14.52 -35.15 -1.36
N MET A 555 -15.24 -34.08 -1.71
CA MET A 555 -15.24 -32.71 -1.18
C MET A 555 -15.69 -32.56 0.29
N ALA A 556 -15.22 -31.51 0.96
CA ALA A 556 -16.01 -30.74 1.94
C ALA A 556 -15.68 -29.24 1.81
N ALA A 557 -16.70 -28.44 1.50
CA ALA A 557 -16.68 -26.98 1.56
C ALA A 557 -17.09 -26.55 2.98
N ASN A 558 -16.43 -25.52 3.51
CA ASN A 558 -16.73 -24.93 4.82
C ASN A 558 -17.29 -23.52 4.61
N ASP A 559 -18.59 -23.33 4.84
CA ASP A 559 -19.32 -22.08 4.62
C ASP A 559 -19.86 -21.45 5.91
N GLY A 560 -19.04 -21.39 6.97
CA GLY A 560 -19.07 -20.27 7.94
C GLY A 560 -20.39 -19.93 8.68
N ARG A 561 -21.45 -20.75 8.61
CA ARG A 561 -22.70 -20.54 9.37
C ARG A 561 -23.28 -21.86 9.86
N GLY A 562 -22.90 -22.27 11.08
CA GLY A 562 -23.59 -23.30 11.88
C GLY A 562 -23.73 -24.67 11.21
N VAL A 563 -22.89 -25.62 11.62
CA VAL A 563 -22.93 -27.00 11.10
C VAL A 563 -24.32 -27.60 11.33
N THR A 564 -25.08 -27.78 10.24
CA THR A 564 -26.26 -28.63 10.23
C THR A 564 -25.83 -29.98 9.71
N SER A 565 -25.73 -30.98 10.58
CA SER A 565 -25.38 -32.34 10.18
C SER A 565 -26.64 -33.03 9.62
N TYR A 566 -26.53 -33.59 8.42
CA TYR A 566 -27.57 -34.41 7.79
C TYR A 566 -27.15 -35.87 7.85
N THR A 567 -27.99 -36.73 8.41
CA THR A 567 -27.78 -38.19 8.43
C THR A 567 -28.80 -38.84 7.52
N TYR A 568 -28.31 -39.56 6.51
CA TYR A 568 -29.13 -40.43 5.68
C TYR A 568 -29.39 -41.74 6.43
N ASN A 569 -30.66 -42.02 6.68
CA ASN A 569 -31.07 -43.27 7.27
C ASN A 569 -31.14 -44.35 6.17
N ALA A 570 -31.02 -45.62 6.58
CA ALA A 570 -31.03 -46.75 5.65
C ALA A 570 -32.35 -46.91 4.85
N ASP A 571 -33.42 -46.22 5.26
CA ASP A 571 -34.71 -46.19 4.59
C ASP A 571 -34.85 -45.06 3.53
N GLY A 572 -33.79 -44.28 3.31
CA GLY A 572 -33.77 -43.18 2.35
C GLY A 572 -34.30 -41.84 2.88
N SER A 573 -34.66 -41.76 4.16
CA SER A 573 -35.00 -40.48 4.81
C SER A 573 -33.75 -39.71 5.26
N VAL A 574 -33.85 -38.38 5.33
CA VAL A 574 -32.78 -37.50 5.82
C VAL A 574 -33.22 -36.84 7.12
N THR A 575 -32.44 -37.05 8.19
CA THR A 575 -32.59 -36.30 9.44
C THR A 575 -31.55 -35.20 9.52
N HIS A 576 -31.93 -34.00 9.98
CA HIS A 576 -31.00 -32.88 10.16
C HIS A 576 -30.99 -32.39 11.59
N LYS A 577 -29.80 -32.09 12.12
CA LYS A 577 -29.60 -31.49 13.45
C LYS A 577 -29.03 -30.09 13.29
N ARG A 578 -29.81 -29.07 13.66
CA ARG A 578 -29.39 -27.65 13.58
C ARG A 578 -28.60 -27.29 14.83
N GLY A 579 -27.29 -27.07 14.70
CA GLY A 579 -26.49 -26.50 15.78
C GLY A 579 -26.84 -25.02 15.97
N SER A 580 -27.34 -24.64 17.16
CA SER A 580 -27.43 -23.22 17.54
C SER A 580 -26.02 -22.72 17.81
N GLY A 581 -25.38 -22.10 16.81
CA GLY A 581 -24.08 -21.47 16.94
C GLY A 581 -24.17 -20.24 17.84
N ARG A 582 -24.21 -20.46 19.15
CA ARG A 582 -23.84 -19.45 20.14
C ARG A 582 -22.31 -19.43 20.13
N LEU A 583 -21.71 -18.24 20.04
CA LEU A 583 -20.27 -18.10 20.28
C LEU A 583 -20.07 -18.45 21.76
N ASP A 584 -19.55 -19.64 22.03
CA ASP A 584 -19.20 -20.07 23.38
C ASP A 584 -18.06 -19.18 23.90
N ALA A 585 -18.07 -18.85 25.19
CA ALA A 585 -16.92 -18.22 25.84
C ALA A 585 -15.67 -19.13 25.68
N PRO A 586 -14.45 -18.57 25.71
CA PRO A 586 -13.24 -19.37 25.68
C PRO A 586 -13.28 -20.45 26.77
N LEU A 587 -12.96 -21.68 26.40
CA LEU A 587 -12.95 -22.82 27.31
C LEU A 587 -11.72 -22.76 28.23
N SER A 588 -11.84 -23.33 29.43
CA SER A 588 -10.67 -23.64 30.26
C SER A 588 -9.77 -24.67 29.55
N VAL A 589 -8.50 -24.78 29.98
CA VAL A 589 -7.58 -25.78 29.41
C VAL A 589 -8.10 -27.20 29.63
N GLU A 590 -8.71 -27.45 30.79
CA GLU A 590 -9.33 -28.73 31.14
C GLU A 590 -10.59 -29.01 30.31
N GLU A 591 -11.41 -27.99 30.05
CA GLU A 591 -12.62 -28.08 29.23
C GLU A 591 -12.32 -28.27 27.74
N ALA A 592 -11.22 -27.67 27.25
CA ALA A 592 -10.83 -27.71 25.86
C ALA A 592 -10.24 -29.07 25.44
N GLY A 593 -9.67 -29.84 26.37
CA GLY A 593 -8.96 -31.09 26.04
C GLY A 593 -7.92 -30.87 24.93
N ASP A 594 -8.01 -31.65 23.86
CA ASP A 594 -7.12 -31.53 22.68
C ASP A 594 -7.44 -30.31 21.79
N GLU A 595 -8.60 -29.66 21.99
CA GLU A 595 -9.04 -28.49 21.22
C GLU A 595 -8.44 -27.18 21.75
N VAL A 596 -7.11 -27.14 21.91
CA VAL A 596 -6.39 -26.00 22.52
C VAL A 596 -6.74 -24.65 21.86
N TRP A 597 -7.11 -24.64 20.58
CA TRP A 597 -7.56 -23.45 19.83
C TRP A 597 -8.85 -22.79 20.39
N ARG A 598 -9.64 -23.50 21.22
CA ARG A 598 -10.84 -22.98 21.89
C ARG A 598 -10.55 -22.26 23.21
N THR A 599 -9.29 -22.29 23.65
CA THR A 599 -8.82 -21.54 24.82
C THR A 599 -8.34 -20.15 24.41
N ALA A 600 -8.34 -19.21 25.36
CA ALA A 600 -7.77 -17.87 25.14
C ALA A 600 -6.27 -17.96 24.81
N ALA A 601 -5.52 -18.82 25.50
CA ALA A 601 -4.10 -19.04 25.27
C ALA A 601 -3.81 -19.64 23.88
N GLY A 602 -4.61 -20.59 23.41
CA GLY A 602 -4.46 -21.16 22.06
C GLY A 602 -4.79 -20.16 20.96
N THR A 603 -5.79 -19.30 21.19
CA THR A 603 -6.10 -18.18 20.29
C THR A 603 -4.96 -17.17 20.24
N GLU A 604 -4.40 -16.81 21.40
CA GLU A 604 -3.27 -15.89 21.48
C GLU A 604 -2.01 -16.48 20.82
N ALA A 605 -1.69 -17.75 21.02
CA ALA A 605 -0.59 -18.43 20.33
C ALA A 605 -0.77 -18.41 18.81
N TYR A 606 -2.00 -18.58 18.31
CA TYR A 606 -2.31 -18.44 16.89
C TYR A 606 -2.05 -17.00 16.41
N LEU A 607 -2.52 -15.99 17.15
CA LEU A 607 -2.36 -14.58 16.79
C LEU A 607 -0.89 -14.17 16.80
N VAL A 608 -0.13 -14.55 17.83
CA VAL A 608 1.32 -14.32 17.89
C VAL A 608 1.99 -14.95 16.67
N ARG A 609 1.70 -16.22 16.36
CA ARG A 609 2.29 -16.89 15.18
C ARG A 609 1.96 -16.19 13.85
N LYS A 610 0.81 -15.54 13.74
CA LYS A 610 0.33 -14.94 12.48
C LYS A 610 0.67 -13.46 12.31
N LEU A 611 0.68 -12.72 13.42
CA LEU A 611 0.72 -11.27 13.41
C LEU A 611 1.93 -10.69 14.14
N ALA A 612 2.62 -11.48 14.96
CA ALA A 612 3.77 -10.96 15.68
C ALA A 612 4.89 -10.57 14.71
N HIS A 613 5.31 -9.33 14.80
CA HIS A 613 6.34 -8.77 13.95
C HIS A 613 7.70 -9.15 14.53
N HIS A 614 8.55 -9.76 13.70
CA HIS A 614 9.85 -10.32 14.12
C HIS A 614 10.77 -9.31 14.84
N GLU A 615 10.72 -8.02 14.52
CA GLU A 615 11.47 -6.98 15.26
C GLU A 615 11.03 -6.84 16.72
N TYR A 616 9.73 -7.04 17.00
CA TYR A 616 9.15 -6.86 18.32
C TYR A 616 9.01 -8.17 19.08
N THR A 617 9.00 -9.31 18.38
CA THR A 617 8.94 -10.67 18.94
C THR A 617 10.07 -11.52 18.37
N ASN A 618 11.27 -11.31 18.92
CA ASN A 618 12.48 -12.04 18.56
C ASN A 618 12.94 -12.97 19.69
N ALA A 619 13.95 -13.80 19.40
CA ALA A 619 14.54 -14.70 20.39
C ALA A 619 15.16 -13.96 21.59
N ALA A 620 15.58 -12.69 21.41
CA ALA A 620 16.13 -11.90 22.50
C ALA A 620 15.05 -11.49 23.52
N LEU A 621 13.82 -11.20 23.07
CA LEU A 621 12.68 -10.98 23.95
C LEU A 621 12.31 -12.24 24.74
N ASP A 622 12.33 -13.40 24.09
CA ASP A 622 12.08 -14.68 24.76
C ASP A 622 13.18 -15.00 25.78
N ALA A 623 14.43 -14.71 25.46
CA ALA A 623 15.55 -14.83 26.38
C ALA A 623 15.48 -13.83 27.55
N ALA A 624 14.98 -12.61 27.31
CA ALA A 624 14.74 -11.61 28.35
C ALA A 624 13.67 -12.07 29.35
N GLN A 625 12.60 -12.71 28.85
CA GLN A 625 11.56 -13.31 29.69
C GLN A 625 12.10 -14.52 30.46
N ALA A 626 12.90 -15.38 29.82
CA ALA A 626 13.54 -16.52 30.49
C ALA A 626 14.50 -16.06 31.61
N ARG A 627 15.28 -15.01 31.37
CA ARG A 627 16.15 -14.40 32.40
C ARG A 627 15.36 -13.88 33.59
N ALA A 628 14.23 -13.21 33.34
CA ALA A 628 13.35 -12.76 34.42
C ALA A 628 12.82 -13.93 35.26
N ASP A 629 12.48 -15.04 34.60
CA ASP A 629 12.04 -16.26 35.29
C ASP A 629 13.16 -16.90 36.13
N GLU A 630 14.39 -16.97 35.59
CA GLU A 630 15.57 -17.48 36.28
C GLU A 630 15.94 -16.66 37.53
N GLU A 631 15.77 -15.33 37.46
CA GLU A 631 15.97 -14.40 38.57
C GLU A 631 14.78 -14.39 39.56
N GLY A 632 13.78 -15.24 39.35
CA GLY A 632 12.63 -15.40 40.25
C GLY A 632 11.66 -14.22 40.25
N MET A 633 11.64 -13.42 39.16
CA MET A 633 10.74 -12.27 39.05
C MET A 633 9.29 -12.72 38.84
N PRO A 634 8.30 -11.89 39.26
CA PRO A 634 6.90 -12.19 38.99
C PRO A 634 6.61 -12.28 37.48
N ARG A 635 5.90 -13.34 37.05
CA ARG A 635 5.45 -13.55 35.65
C ARG A 635 4.28 -12.66 35.24
N ILE A 636 4.41 -11.36 35.47
CA ILE A 636 3.35 -10.36 35.23
C ILE A 636 3.58 -9.51 33.98
N ALA A 637 4.73 -9.61 33.31
CA ALA A 637 5.06 -8.88 32.08
C ALA A 637 3.99 -9.00 30.99
N ILE A 638 3.66 -7.90 30.30
CA ILE A 638 2.58 -7.85 29.31
C ILE A 638 2.66 -8.96 28.25
N PRO A 639 1.51 -9.46 27.74
CA PRO A 639 1.51 -10.40 26.62
C PRO A 639 2.09 -9.78 25.34
N LYS A 640 2.64 -10.61 24.45
CA LYS A 640 3.31 -10.16 23.20
C LYS A 640 2.40 -9.31 22.31
N MET A 641 1.11 -9.68 22.21
CA MET A 641 0.14 -8.94 21.40
C MET A 641 -0.20 -7.58 22.01
N LEU A 642 -0.21 -7.46 23.35
CA LEU A 642 -0.37 -6.18 24.03
C LEU A 642 0.87 -5.29 23.82
N GLY A 643 2.08 -5.85 23.92
CA GLY A 643 3.31 -5.13 23.60
C GLY A 643 3.33 -4.58 22.18
N GLN A 644 2.94 -5.40 21.20
CA GLN A 644 2.87 -4.95 19.81
C GLN A 644 1.79 -3.90 19.58
N MET A 645 0.67 -3.95 20.31
CA MET A 645 -0.35 -2.90 20.28
C MET A 645 0.21 -1.56 20.80
N LEU A 646 0.99 -1.58 21.89
CA LEU A 646 1.65 -0.37 22.41
C LEU A 646 2.63 0.21 21.38
N ALA A 647 3.38 -0.64 20.68
CA ALA A 647 4.26 -0.22 19.60
C ALA A 647 3.48 0.42 18.43
N ILE A 648 2.35 -0.18 18.03
CA ILE A 648 1.46 0.38 16.99
C ILE A 648 0.92 1.75 17.42
N LEU A 649 0.52 1.90 18.69
CA LEU A 649 0.02 3.16 19.23
C LEU A 649 1.10 4.24 19.17
N ALA A 650 2.30 3.95 19.69
CA ALA A 650 3.45 4.87 19.66
C ALA A 650 3.81 5.29 18.22
N LYS A 651 3.85 4.34 17.27
CA LYS A 651 4.10 4.65 15.85
C LYS A 651 3.01 5.50 15.22
N SER A 652 1.75 5.18 15.50
CA SER A 652 0.59 5.86 14.88
C SER A 652 0.55 7.34 15.24
N MET A 653 0.99 7.69 16.45
CA MET A 653 1.08 9.08 16.89
C MET A 653 2.43 9.75 16.63
N ARG A 654 3.40 9.02 16.05
CA ARG A 654 4.79 9.47 15.88
C ARG A 654 5.41 9.93 17.21
N ALA A 655 5.25 9.12 18.25
CA ALA A 655 5.82 9.41 19.55
C ALA A 655 7.34 9.54 19.43
N GLU A 656 7.90 10.59 20.01
CA GLU A 656 9.34 10.78 20.19
C GLU A 656 9.73 10.63 21.65
N ARG A 657 8.82 10.93 22.58
CA ARG A 657 9.06 10.89 24.03
C ARG A 657 8.02 10.03 24.75
N VAL A 658 8.49 8.98 25.42
CA VAL A 658 7.65 8.05 26.17
C VAL A 658 8.02 8.04 27.66
N LEU A 659 7.00 8.07 28.51
CA LEU A 659 7.14 7.80 29.94
C LEU A 659 6.55 6.43 30.25
N GLU A 660 7.29 5.57 30.94
CA GLU A 660 6.80 4.32 31.48
C GLU A 660 6.90 4.31 33.00
N ILE A 661 5.80 3.92 33.67
CA ILE A 661 5.74 3.72 35.11
C ILE A 661 5.50 2.24 35.36
N GLY A 662 6.54 1.54 35.83
CA GLY A 662 6.57 0.09 35.98
C GLY A 662 7.39 -0.58 34.88
N THR A 663 8.67 -0.84 35.14
CA THR A 663 9.61 -1.44 34.17
C THR A 663 9.65 -2.96 34.26
N LEU A 664 9.59 -3.52 35.48
CA LEU A 664 9.79 -4.93 35.77
C LEU A 664 11.07 -5.48 35.09
N ALA A 665 10.91 -6.33 34.07
CA ALA A 665 12.00 -6.98 33.34
C ALA A 665 12.36 -6.26 32.02
N GLY A 666 11.69 -5.14 31.71
CA GLY A 666 11.95 -4.34 30.52
C GLY A 666 11.22 -4.80 29.25
N ILE A 667 10.23 -5.70 29.36
CA ILE A 667 9.53 -6.25 28.20
C ILE A 667 8.68 -5.18 27.49
N SER A 668 7.80 -4.48 28.22
CA SER A 668 6.99 -3.39 27.67
C SER A 668 7.84 -2.22 27.19
N THR A 669 8.89 -1.88 27.95
CA THR A 669 9.85 -0.83 27.59
C THR A 669 10.50 -1.11 26.25
N HIS A 670 10.85 -2.36 25.95
CA HIS A 670 11.43 -2.74 24.67
C HIS A 670 10.47 -2.49 23.51
N TYR A 671 9.21 -2.92 23.61
CA TYR A 671 8.20 -2.65 22.56
C TYR A 671 8.01 -1.15 22.32
N LEU A 672 7.95 -0.37 23.40
CA LEU A 672 7.79 1.08 23.32
C LEU A 672 9.02 1.73 22.71
N ALA A 673 10.23 1.38 23.15
CA ALA A 673 11.49 1.90 22.63
C ALA A 673 11.66 1.60 21.13
N THR A 674 11.52 0.33 20.73
CA THR A 674 11.66 -0.12 19.34
C THR A 674 10.67 0.58 18.39
N ALA A 675 9.55 1.11 18.91
CA ALA A 675 8.58 1.87 18.15
C ALA A 675 9.01 3.32 17.84
N LEU A 676 9.90 3.91 18.65
CA LEU A 676 10.36 5.29 18.55
C LEU A 676 11.40 5.49 17.43
N PRO A 677 11.59 6.72 16.93
CA PRO A 677 12.74 7.04 16.11
C PRO A 677 14.05 6.89 16.92
N ALA A 678 15.19 6.75 16.22
CA ALA A 678 16.50 6.56 16.86
C ALA A 678 16.91 7.71 17.81
N HIS A 679 16.38 8.92 17.60
CA HIS A 679 16.59 10.08 18.48
C HIS A 679 15.52 10.20 19.57
N GLY A 680 14.57 9.27 19.65
CA GLY A 680 13.53 9.25 20.64
C GLY A 680 14.08 9.03 22.04
N GLN A 681 13.25 9.32 23.03
CA GLN A 681 13.57 9.19 24.44
C GLN A 681 12.49 8.37 25.14
N ILE A 682 12.92 7.41 25.95
CA ILE A 682 12.05 6.67 26.86
C ILE A 682 12.60 6.73 28.27
N ASP A 683 11.82 7.31 29.18
CA ASP A 683 12.06 7.30 30.62
C ASP A 683 11.21 6.21 31.24
N THR A 684 11.84 5.27 31.95
CA THR A 684 11.12 4.18 32.63
C THR A 684 11.43 4.17 34.12
N ILE A 685 10.41 3.99 34.96
CA ILE A 685 10.53 4.06 36.42
C ILE A 685 10.32 2.68 37.04
N GLU A 686 11.33 2.20 37.79
CA GLU A 686 11.30 0.92 38.48
C GLU A 686 11.53 1.09 39.99
N ALA A 687 10.64 0.52 40.80
CA ALA A 687 10.75 0.64 42.25
C ALA A 687 11.84 -0.26 42.85
N SER A 688 12.06 -1.44 42.26
CA SER A 688 13.01 -2.45 42.74
C SER A 688 14.38 -2.29 42.05
N PRO A 689 15.46 -1.97 42.80
CA PRO A 689 16.81 -1.93 42.23
C PRO A 689 17.24 -3.26 41.58
N ALA A 690 16.75 -4.39 42.11
CA ALA A 690 17.02 -5.71 41.55
C ALA A 690 16.35 -5.90 40.19
N HIS A 691 15.08 -5.51 40.05
CA HIS A 691 14.37 -5.59 38.77
C HIS A 691 14.98 -4.63 37.74
N ALA A 692 15.32 -3.40 38.16
CA ALA A 692 15.96 -2.42 37.28
C ALA A 692 17.28 -2.95 36.69
N LYS A 693 18.07 -3.70 37.47
CA LYS A 693 19.29 -4.36 36.99
C LYS A 693 18.99 -5.41 35.93
N VAL A 694 17.97 -6.24 36.13
CA VAL A 694 17.55 -7.24 35.14
C VAL A 694 17.01 -6.57 33.87
N ALA A 695 16.19 -5.53 34.00
CA ALA A 695 15.69 -4.74 32.87
C ALA A 695 16.84 -4.13 32.05
N GLN A 696 17.84 -3.52 32.69
CA GLN A 696 19.01 -2.98 31.98
C GLN A 696 19.84 -4.05 31.27
N ALA A 697 20.03 -5.21 31.90
CA ALA A 697 20.69 -6.34 31.26
C ALA A 697 19.89 -6.86 30.05
N ASN A 698 18.56 -6.87 30.15
CA ASN A 698 17.67 -7.22 29.05
C ASN A 698 17.71 -6.16 27.94
N PHE A 699 17.75 -4.87 28.25
CA PHE A 699 17.86 -3.81 27.25
C PHE A 699 19.11 -3.96 26.40
N LEU A 700 20.25 -4.25 27.03
CA LEU A 700 21.50 -4.53 26.36
C LEU A 700 21.44 -5.81 25.53
N ALA A 701 20.89 -6.89 26.08
CA ALA A 701 20.80 -8.17 25.38
C ALA A 701 19.85 -8.15 24.17
N MET A 702 18.84 -7.27 24.19
CA MET A 702 17.88 -7.09 23.11
C MET A 702 18.26 -5.97 22.13
N ASP A 703 19.42 -5.31 22.30
CA ASP A 703 19.81 -4.11 21.55
C ASP A 703 18.69 -3.05 21.51
N THR A 704 18.09 -2.77 22.67
CA THR A 704 16.95 -1.85 22.77
C THR A 704 17.38 -0.43 22.38
N CYS A 705 16.74 0.11 21.34
CA CYS A 705 17.05 1.43 20.77
C CYS A 705 15.75 2.23 20.54
N PRO A 706 15.67 3.50 20.98
CA PRO A 706 16.66 4.22 21.78
C PRO A 706 16.84 3.59 23.16
N PHE A 707 18.05 3.71 23.73
CA PHE A 707 18.35 3.06 25.00
C PHE A 707 17.53 3.68 26.15
N PRO A 708 16.79 2.90 26.95
CA PRO A 708 15.93 3.46 27.99
C PRO A 708 16.70 4.13 29.13
N THR A 709 16.21 5.28 29.58
CA THR A 709 16.68 5.92 30.82
C THR A 709 15.89 5.34 31.99
N THR A 710 16.54 4.49 32.80
CA THR A 710 15.90 3.85 33.96
C THR A 710 16.08 4.67 35.23
N HIS A 711 14.97 5.05 35.87
CA HIS A 711 14.95 5.77 37.14
C HIS A 711 14.54 4.83 38.26
N VAL A 712 15.43 4.60 39.23
CA VAL A 712 15.20 3.63 40.31
C VAL A 712 14.63 4.33 41.55
N GLY A 713 13.42 3.94 41.96
CA GLY A 713 12.76 4.47 43.16
C GLY A 713 11.24 4.40 43.09
N LYS A 714 10.58 4.76 44.20
CA LYS A 714 9.11 4.84 44.22
C LYS A 714 8.63 5.89 43.22
N ALA A 715 7.76 5.50 42.29
CA ALA A 715 7.34 6.34 41.17
C ALA A 715 6.79 7.69 41.60
N LEU A 716 5.79 7.74 42.51
CA LEU A 716 5.23 9.01 42.97
C LEU A 716 6.26 9.92 43.66
N LYS A 717 7.28 9.35 44.32
CA LYS A 717 8.36 10.13 44.94
C LYS A 717 9.23 10.80 43.87
N LEU A 718 9.60 10.06 42.82
CA LEU A 718 10.42 10.57 41.72
C LEU A 718 9.65 11.58 40.86
N LEU A 719 8.39 11.29 40.53
CA LEU A 719 7.53 12.15 39.73
C LEU A 719 7.26 13.51 40.40
N ARG A 720 7.19 13.53 41.74
CA ARG A 720 6.90 14.73 42.55
C ARG A 720 8.13 15.39 43.17
N ASP A 721 9.34 14.89 42.90
CA ASP A 721 10.55 15.48 43.44
C ASP A 721 10.78 16.87 42.81
N PRO A 722 10.74 17.96 43.59
CA PRO A 722 10.90 19.32 43.05
C PRO A 722 12.32 19.61 42.52
N ALA A 723 13.28 18.72 42.79
CA ALA A 723 14.63 18.74 42.23
C ALA A 723 14.91 17.56 41.28
N GLY A 724 13.91 16.72 41.01
CA GLY A 724 14.04 15.51 40.20
C GLY A 724 13.85 15.75 38.69
N PRO A 725 14.11 14.71 37.87
CA PRO A 725 14.07 14.80 36.41
C PRO A 725 12.66 15.04 35.84
N PHE A 726 11.61 14.82 36.64
CA PHE A 726 10.21 14.97 36.25
C PHE A 726 9.55 16.24 36.83
N LYS A 727 10.34 17.16 37.39
CA LYS A 727 9.82 18.43 37.94
C LYS A 727 9.02 19.20 36.89
N ASP A 728 9.58 19.29 35.68
CA ASP A 728 8.97 19.96 34.53
C ASP A 728 8.79 18.94 33.38
N PRO A 729 7.76 19.09 32.52
CA PRO A 729 7.63 18.26 31.33
C PRO A 729 8.86 18.39 30.42
N PRO A 730 9.29 17.32 29.71
CA PRO A 730 10.45 17.39 28.83
C PRO A 730 10.22 18.39 27.69
N GLY A 731 11.27 19.12 27.30
CA GLY A 731 11.20 20.11 26.22
C GLY A 731 10.60 21.46 26.62
N THR A 732 10.53 21.78 27.91
CA THR A 732 10.13 23.11 28.45
C THR A 732 11.12 24.25 28.16
N MET A 733 12.15 24.02 27.32
CA MET A 733 13.07 25.04 26.85
C MET A 733 12.43 25.93 25.78
N GLU A 734 12.82 27.21 25.76
CA GLU A 734 12.29 28.22 24.84
C GLU A 734 12.50 27.82 23.37
N GLY A 735 11.40 27.72 22.59
CA GLY A 735 11.43 27.42 21.15
C GLY A 735 11.02 26.01 20.70
N MET A 736 10.54 25.12 21.59
CA MET A 736 10.06 23.78 21.20
C MET A 736 8.54 23.69 20.95
N PRO A 737 8.06 22.81 20.03
CA PRO A 737 6.69 22.88 19.50
C PRO A 737 5.56 22.59 20.50
N GLU A 738 5.71 21.73 21.49
CA GLU A 738 4.91 21.69 22.75
C GLU A 738 5.67 20.81 23.77
N PRO A 739 5.86 21.25 25.03
CA PRO A 739 6.57 20.47 26.04
C PRO A 739 5.73 19.30 26.59
N GLY A 740 6.36 18.15 26.81
CA GLY A 740 5.76 16.96 27.40
C GLY A 740 6.11 15.65 26.71
N TYR A 741 5.67 14.54 27.31
CA TYR A 741 5.69 13.22 26.71
C TYR A 741 4.54 13.06 25.72
N ASP A 742 4.77 12.32 24.63
CA ASP A 742 3.74 11.97 23.64
C ASP A 742 2.84 10.84 24.14
N LEU A 743 3.44 9.89 24.85
CA LEU A 743 2.80 8.69 25.38
C LEU A 743 3.27 8.41 26.80
N ALA A 744 2.34 8.07 27.69
CA ALA A 744 2.64 7.48 28.98
C ALA A 744 2.02 6.08 29.10
N PHE A 745 2.80 5.08 29.51
CA PHE A 745 2.33 3.74 29.84
C PHE A 745 2.48 3.48 31.34
N VAL A 746 1.41 3.01 31.99
CA VAL A 746 1.34 2.79 33.43
C VAL A 746 0.94 1.35 33.71
N ASP A 747 1.90 0.58 34.23
CA ASP A 747 1.70 -0.77 34.76
C ASP A 747 2.43 -0.91 36.11
N ALA A 748 1.86 -0.26 37.13
CA ALA A 748 2.43 -0.18 38.47
C ALA A 748 1.39 -0.56 39.55
N ASN A 749 1.60 -0.09 40.78
CA ASN A 749 0.69 -0.33 41.90
C ASN A 749 -0.71 0.26 41.62
N LYS A 750 -1.74 -0.59 41.63
CA LYS A 750 -3.08 -0.23 41.13
C LYS A 750 -3.87 0.69 42.07
N ASP A 751 -3.53 0.69 43.36
CA ASP A 751 -4.11 1.58 44.37
C ASP A 751 -3.71 3.06 44.18
N GLU A 752 -2.58 3.31 43.51
CA GLU A 752 -2.02 4.64 43.21
C GLU A 752 -2.33 5.15 41.79
N TYR A 753 -3.20 4.46 41.03
CA TYR A 753 -3.48 4.82 39.63
C TYR A 753 -4.08 6.21 39.44
N PHE A 754 -4.85 6.69 40.42
CA PHE A 754 -5.38 8.06 40.35
C PHE A 754 -4.25 9.09 40.44
N GLU A 755 -3.31 8.87 41.35
CA GLU A 755 -2.14 9.73 41.52
C GLU A 755 -1.21 9.65 40.30
N TYR A 756 -1.00 8.47 39.72
CA TYR A 756 -0.26 8.33 38.45
C TYR A 756 -0.95 9.08 37.31
N PHE A 757 -2.28 8.96 37.21
CA PHE A 757 -3.06 9.70 36.23
C PHE A 757 -2.90 11.22 36.37
N GLN A 758 -2.88 11.75 37.59
CA GLN A 758 -2.62 13.18 37.82
C GLN A 758 -1.21 13.61 37.37
N GLU A 759 -0.18 12.80 37.63
CA GLU A 759 1.17 13.11 37.18
C GLU A 759 1.30 12.97 35.65
N CYS A 760 0.68 11.97 35.04
CA CYS A 760 0.62 11.83 33.59
C CYS A 760 -0.10 13.03 32.95
N LEU A 761 -1.21 13.51 33.53
CA LEU A 761 -1.87 14.74 33.07
C LEU A 761 -0.95 15.96 33.11
N ARG A 762 -0.02 16.03 34.06
CA ARG A 762 0.97 17.12 34.14
C ARG A 762 2.07 16.96 33.10
N LEU A 763 2.57 15.74 32.89
CA LEU A 763 3.78 15.46 32.12
C LEU A 763 3.54 15.15 30.63
N VAL A 764 2.37 14.64 30.27
CA VAL A 764 1.99 14.36 28.88
C VAL A 764 1.52 15.63 28.20
N ARG A 765 1.96 15.89 26.97
CA ARG A 765 1.58 17.09 26.22
C ARG A 765 0.11 17.06 25.80
N LYS A 766 -0.41 18.19 25.34
CA LYS A 766 -1.73 18.23 24.71
C LYS A 766 -1.71 17.35 23.44
N GLY A 767 -2.77 16.57 23.24
CA GLY A 767 -2.86 15.57 22.19
C GLY A 767 -2.01 14.32 22.39
N GLY A 768 -1.35 14.16 23.54
CA GLY A 768 -0.69 12.93 23.94
C GLY A 768 -1.66 11.89 24.53
N VAL A 769 -1.19 10.65 24.67
CA VAL A 769 -1.99 9.51 25.17
C VAL A 769 -1.40 8.93 26.45
N MET A 770 -2.27 8.49 27.35
CA MET A 770 -1.93 7.76 28.56
C MET A 770 -2.62 6.39 28.50
N VAL A 771 -1.89 5.32 28.78
CA VAL A 771 -2.38 3.95 28.75
C VAL A 771 -2.16 3.31 30.12
N PHE A 772 -3.21 2.75 30.71
CA PHE A 772 -3.21 2.13 32.04
C PHE A 772 -3.56 0.65 31.92
N ASP A 773 -2.64 -0.24 32.32
CA ASP A 773 -2.86 -1.69 32.25
C ASP A 773 -3.64 -2.24 33.46
N ASN A 774 -4.24 -3.42 33.29
CA ASN A 774 -5.15 -4.11 34.21
C ASN A 774 -6.32 -3.23 34.69
N ALA A 775 -6.99 -2.57 33.76
CA ALA A 775 -8.01 -1.58 34.04
C ALA A 775 -9.40 -2.20 34.32
N ILE A 776 -9.58 -3.52 34.16
CA ILE A 776 -10.86 -4.23 34.21
C ILE A 776 -10.91 -5.25 35.38
N ARG A 777 -9.76 -5.89 35.69
CA ARG A 777 -9.56 -6.73 36.88
C ARG A 777 -10.58 -7.86 37.01
N ASN A 778 -10.77 -8.68 35.98
CA ASN A 778 -11.79 -9.75 35.97
C ASN A 778 -13.20 -9.24 36.32
N GLY A 779 -13.54 -8.03 35.88
CA GLY A 779 -14.82 -7.38 36.17
C GLY A 779 -14.96 -6.83 37.61
N ARG A 780 -13.95 -6.98 38.47
CA ARG A 780 -13.99 -6.50 39.86
C ARG A 780 -14.16 -4.98 39.97
N ILE A 781 -13.78 -4.25 38.92
CA ILE A 781 -13.97 -2.80 38.85
C ILE A 781 -15.45 -2.39 38.93
N ALA A 782 -16.36 -3.26 38.49
CA ALA A 782 -17.81 -3.02 38.46
C ALA A 782 -18.54 -3.55 39.71
N VAL A 783 -17.81 -4.00 40.73
CA VAL A 783 -18.39 -4.50 41.98
C VAL A 783 -19.08 -3.34 42.74
N PRO A 784 -20.36 -3.48 43.15
CA PRO A 784 -21.13 -2.39 43.76
C PRO A 784 -20.54 -1.84 45.06
N ASP A 785 -20.75 -0.53 45.29
CA ASP A 785 -20.33 0.13 46.52
C ASP A 785 -20.93 -0.48 47.78
N GLY A 786 -20.14 -0.55 48.85
CA GLY A 786 -20.51 -1.17 50.13
C GLY A 786 -20.17 -2.65 50.26
N THR A 787 -19.70 -3.30 49.19
CA THR A 787 -18.99 -4.58 49.28
C THR A 787 -17.48 -4.36 49.44
N LYS A 788 -16.74 -5.32 50.00
CA LYS A 788 -15.29 -5.17 50.22
C LYS A 788 -14.56 -5.03 48.86
N VAL A 789 -14.31 -3.79 48.45
CA VAL A 789 -13.60 -3.48 47.20
C VAL A 789 -12.17 -3.99 47.29
N ASP A 790 -11.73 -4.71 46.26
CA ASP A 790 -10.34 -5.10 46.07
C ASP A 790 -9.48 -3.82 46.14
N PRO A 791 -8.49 -3.70 47.04
CA PRO A 791 -7.64 -2.51 47.16
C PRO A 791 -7.05 -2.07 45.80
N ASP A 792 -6.77 -3.03 44.92
CA ASP A 792 -6.23 -2.82 43.58
C ASP A 792 -7.24 -2.15 42.62
N CYS A 793 -8.54 -2.13 42.94
CA CYS A 793 -9.54 -1.43 42.13
C CYS A 793 -9.79 0.01 42.60
N SER A 794 -9.32 0.38 43.80
CA SER A 794 -9.68 1.66 44.42
C SER A 794 -9.09 2.87 43.68
N GLY A 795 -7.83 2.80 43.23
CA GLY A 795 -7.17 3.85 42.45
C GLY A 795 -7.81 4.03 41.06
N LEU A 796 -8.06 2.92 40.37
CA LEU A 796 -8.76 2.89 39.07
C LEU A 796 -10.16 3.50 39.14
N ARG A 797 -10.96 3.18 40.18
CA ARG A 797 -12.30 3.76 40.35
C ARG A 797 -12.22 5.27 40.58
N LYS A 798 -11.31 5.74 41.43
CA LYS A 798 -11.09 7.19 41.61
C LYS A 798 -10.72 7.90 40.31
N MET A 799 -9.88 7.27 39.48
CA MET A 799 -9.55 7.79 38.16
C MET A 799 -10.79 7.88 37.25
N TYR A 800 -11.61 6.83 37.18
CA TYR A 800 -12.84 6.87 36.38
C TYR A 800 -13.87 7.86 36.93
N ASP A 801 -14.04 7.96 38.25
CA ASP A 801 -14.90 8.97 38.88
C ASP A 801 -14.44 10.40 38.55
N TRP A 802 -13.12 10.62 38.43
CA TRP A 802 -12.58 11.90 37.99
C TRP A 802 -12.88 12.17 36.52
N ILE A 803 -12.68 11.18 35.64
CA ILE A 803 -12.96 11.29 34.20
C ILE A 803 -14.44 11.55 33.94
N GLU A 804 -15.33 10.87 34.68
CA GLU A 804 -16.78 11.12 34.64
C GLU A 804 -17.09 12.57 35.01
N LYS A 805 -16.50 13.08 36.09
CA LYS A 805 -16.69 14.47 36.56
C LYS A 805 -16.09 15.51 35.62
N ASP A 806 -14.97 15.20 34.97
CA ASP A 806 -14.35 16.05 33.95
C ASP A 806 -15.33 16.30 32.79
N GLY A 807 -16.10 15.28 32.41
CA GLY A 807 -17.17 15.41 31.41
C GLY A 807 -16.64 15.72 30.01
N GLY A 808 -15.43 15.25 29.69
CA GLY A 808 -14.80 15.45 28.38
C GLY A 808 -14.19 16.84 28.18
N LYS A 809 -13.78 17.52 29.26
CA LYS A 809 -13.18 18.87 29.19
C LYS A 809 -11.67 18.83 29.05
N THR A 810 -11.03 17.91 29.77
CA THR A 810 -9.57 17.77 29.84
C THR A 810 -9.10 16.51 29.12
N VAL A 811 -9.93 15.46 29.09
CA VAL A 811 -9.55 14.17 28.51
C VAL A 811 -10.69 13.50 27.74
N LEU A 812 -10.32 12.70 26.75
CA LEU A 812 -11.18 11.70 26.09
C LEU A 812 -10.67 10.31 26.46
N ALA A 813 -11.50 9.47 27.06
CA ALA A 813 -11.07 8.17 27.58
C ALA A 813 -11.92 7.00 27.05
N SER A 814 -11.31 5.83 26.91
CA SER A 814 -11.98 4.56 26.63
C SER A 814 -11.30 3.42 27.40
N ALA A 815 -12.09 2.55 28.04
CA ALA A 815 -11.60 1.31 28.63
C ALA A 815 -11.95 0.14 27.71
N ILE A 816 -10.95 -0.66 27.35
CA ILE A 816 -11.09 -1.78 26.42
C ILE A 816 -10.87 -3.07 27.20
N GLN A 817 -11.85 -3.96 27.14
CA GLN A 817 -11.77 -5.28 27.77
C GLN A 817 -11.11 -6.29 26.82
N THR A 818 -10.20 -7.08 27.35
CA THR A 818 -9.45 -8.11 26.61
C THR A 818 -9.60 -9.46 27.27
N VAL A 819 -9.61 -10.52 26.45
CA VAL A 819 -9.49 -11.91 26.92
C VAL A 819 -8.27 -12.51 26.25
N GLY A 820 -7.30 -12.95 27.05
CA GLY A 820 -6.03 -13.49 26.58
C GLY A 820 -5.51 -14.63 27.47
N ASP A 821 -4.28 -15.04 27.22
CA ASP A 821 -3.56 -16.07 27.98
C ASP A 821 -3.49 -15.76 29.49
N LYS A 822 -3.53 -14.47 29.85
CA LYS A 822 -3.57 -13.94 31.22
C LYS A 822 -4.95 -13.74 31.82
N SER A 823 -6.00 -14.34 31.25
CA SER A 823 -7.43 -14.24 31.67
C SER A 823 -8.16 -12.97 31.19
N TRP A 824 -9.32 -12.67 31.80
CA TRP A 824 -10.17 -11.53 31.43
C TRP A 824 -9.72 -10.25 32.16
N ASP A 825 -9.21 -9.30 31.40
CA ASP A 825 -8.81 -8.00 31.91
C ASP A 825 -9.01 -6.92 30.85
N GLY A 826 -8.12 -5.94 30.76
CA GLY A 826 -8.12 -4.89 29.77
C GLY A 826 -7.24 -3.70 30.18
N PHE A 827 -7.30 -2.65 29.37
CA PHE A 827 -6.53 -1.43 29.60
C PHE A 827 -7.42 -0.20 29.36
N ALA A 828 -7.06 0.93 29.97
CA ALA A 828 -7.69 2.22 29.69
C ALA A 828 -6.76 3.08 28.84
N ILE A 829 -7.30 3.66 27.77
CA ILE A 829 -6.62 4.66 26.94
C ILE A 829 -7.26 6.02 27.23
N VAL A 830 -6.42 7.01 27.52
CA VAL A 830 -6.84 8.38 27.78
C VAL A 830 -6.06 9.35 26.91
N TYR A 831 -6.76 10.07 26.04
CA TYR A 831 -6.23 11.13 25.20
C TYR A 831 -6.40 12.49 25.90
N LYS A 832 -5.33 13.28 25.99
CA LYS A 832 -5.37 14.62 26.60
C LYS A 832 -5.82 15.66 25.58
N LEU A 833 -6.96 16.33 25.84
CA LEU A 833 -7.65 17.22 24.90
C LEU A 833 -7.00 18.59 24.72
#